data_AF-A0AA36I7L1-F1
#
_entry.id   AF-A0AA36I7L1-F1
#
_cell.length_a   1.000
_cell.length_b   1.000
_cell.length_c   1.000
_cell.angle_alpha   90.00
_cell.angle_beta   90.00
_cell.angle_gamma   90.00
#
_symmetry.space_group_name_H-M   'P 1'
#
loop_
_entity.id
_entity.type
_entity.pdbx_description
1 polymer ?
#
loop_
_entity_poly.entity_id
_entity_poly.type
_entity_poly.pdbx_seq_one_letter_code
_entity_poly.pdbx_strand_id
1 'polypeptide(L)'
;MECQCWHGLQSEQASPEELAKRGAGSAKSLLEGWVSVVSSRSAASRRVYARLTADALIFLKDKPVHEATDVRNGSPSALPLEMVMLTHMASVLGRAEGSEHVRVADSRGTWWQLKPEAPLQVADWAQALAKRFDKFKTARRRSSLYTPEQTKEIKVQLEAASKRRSFLNRLAGYVPCGGLHARDFSKAVGGSNLAYRGSREGVGDLVDLDALNKVTDVDLMEAQSIHWSDSAVTFLQQCKGVPEELLSDFLASVRKGVPDGLKRLIWPLAAGEALASKVADVDAGEVYNKLLFRSFGAVHPLEFQDPVPTFCQGLNGLEDSPPLKEVVKHLWLMKPRGQHILRRLLWVSQLTSNQIEFCPFLPNLMLTLLTFFSEAETMFIVSELLLEAESASSDEAPKIILSLGQMQKQAKLFVREGRKRGVVPEVFAHLEGLGINLEEAALRFLQDGLANKLPFRALCRLVGAFLGEGWEVILRFGLALMKQKENSFLACQSVEEAFQVLESPCQESEGNHEEVNQLTKLAFSLPIKNLSLARVGSSWMISHPAPKQGYRKHLFCRPRLFEPRGHVPHELWEVIWPWVPASCRVYDPHLVYVPVTDGTSLRTCLEKCKQSKDAAMVFFVYNSDMDIVGGFSPLIWARSSGYVDLLSCPRASDDAFVFRRLQKTGKVEVFPWSGKNQMLLQASEVHGLIFGGDGVAIHIGKDLHRCTSSASRSFDSPPLLEAGHDRESPRVGDSFELLRFEVFALQ
;
A
#
# COMPACT_ATOMS: atom_id res chain seq x y z
N MET A 1 -21.98 58.00 -0.24
CA MET A 1 -22.94 57.20 -1.04
C MET A 1 -22.12 56.19 -1.81
N GLU A 2 -21.87 55.08 -1.13
CA GLU A 2 -21.25 53.87 -1.65
C GLU A 2 -22.33 53.05 -2.37
N CYS A 3 -21.98 52.42 -3.49
CA CYS A 3 -22.76 51.30 -4.00
C CYS A 3 -21.81 50.28 -4.63
N GLN A 4 -22.03 49.03 -4.21
CA GLN A 4 -21.11 47.89 -4.17
C GLN A 4 -21.01 47.17 -5.52
N CYS A 5 -19.77 46.92 -5.97
CA CYS A 5 -19.47 45.71 -6.76
C CYS A 5 -19.36 44.54 -5.77
N TRP A 6 -20.08 43.45 -6.02
CA TRP A 6 -20.03 42.27 -5.14
C TRP A 6 -18.72 41.50 -5.34
N HIS A 7 -17.88 41.50 -4.29
CA HIS A 7 -16.72 40.63 -4.15
C HIS A 7 -17.16 39.22 -3.73
N GLY A 8 -16.82 38.24 -4.56
CA GLY A 8 -16.55 36.88 -4.12
C GLY A 8 -15.15 36.52 -4.60
N LEU A 9 -14.21 36.43 -3.65
CA LEU A 9 -12.77 36.14 -3.79
C LEU A 9 -11.91 37.26 -4.41
N GLN A 10 -11.62 38.30 -3.62
CA GLN A 10 -10.31 38.96 -3.67
C GLN A 10 -9.41 38.30 -2.62
N SER A 11 -8.28 37.73 -3.04
CA SER A 11 -7.12 37.62 -2.15
C SER A 11 -6.50 39.01 -1.97
N GLU A 12 -5.81 39.16 -0.86
CA GLU A 12 -5.19 40.37 -0.32
C GLU A 12 -4.51 41.30 -1.33
N GLN A 13 -4.61 42.60 -1.04
CA GLN A 13 -4.02 43.71 -1.78
C GLN A 13 -2.48 43.63 -1.77
N ALA A 14 -1.90 43.14 -2.87
CA ALA A 14 -0.50 43.40 -3.19
C ALA A 14 -0.39 44.74 -3.96
N SER A 15 0.63 45.54 -3.64
CA SER A 15 0.83 46.86 -4.25
C SER A 15 1.24 46.74 -5.74
N PRO A 16 1.06 47.80 -6.57
CA PRO A 16 1.46 47.78 -7.97
C PRO A 16 2.95 47.44 -8.21
N GLU A 17 3.82 47.70 -7.24
CA GLU A 17 5.25 47.35 -7.29
C GLU A 17 5.53 45.86 -7.06
N GLU A 18 4.65 45.13 -6.35
CA GLU A 18 4.76 43.67 -6.16
C GLU A 18 4.27 42.88 -7.38
N LEU A 19 3.31 43.43 -8.13
CA LEU A 19 2.86 42.86 -9.41
C LEU A 19 3.93 43.00 -10.51
N ALA A 20 4.73 44.06 -10.48
CA ALA A 20 5.84 44.24 -11.43
C ALA A 20 7.00 43.25 -11.22
N LYS A 21 7.21 42.77 -9.98
CA LYS A 21 8.26 41.77 -9.65
C LYS A 21 7.90 40.32 -10.05
N ARG A 22 6.63 40.01 -10.34
CA ARG A 22 6.17 38.64 -10.61
C ARG A 22 6.26 38.17 -12.08
N GLY A 23 6.76 38.98 -13.01
CA GLY A 23 7.16 38.53 -14.36
C GLY A 23 6.10 37.76 -15.18
N ALA A 24 4.82 37.83 -14.82
CA ALA A 24 3.75 37.07 -15.43
C ALA A 24 2.92 37.97 -16.35
N GLY A 25 3.00 37.74 -17.66
CA GLY A 25 2.13 38.38 -18.63
C GLY A 25 0.67 38.02 -18.40
N SER A 26 -0.10 38.99 -17.88
CA SER A 26 -1.55 39.26 -18.06
C SER A 26 -2.56 38.13 -18.37
N ALA A 27 -2.40 36.91 -17.86
CA ALA A 27 -3.45 35.90 -17.93
C ALA A 27 -4.36 35.99 -16.70
N LYS A 28 -5.30 36.94 -16.68
CA LYS A 28 -6.44 36.90 -15.74
C LYS A 28 -7.25 35.63 -16.03
N SER A 29 -7.19 34.64 -15.13
CA SER A 29 -8.14 33.53 -15.10
C SER A 29 -9.54 34.08 -14.79
N LEU A 30 -10.55 33.65 -15.54
CA LEU A 30 -11.93 34.04 -15.29
C LEU A 30 -12.42 33.34 -14.02
N LEU A 31 -12.75 34.13 -12.99
CA LEU A 31 -13.56 33.69 -11.86
C LEU A 31 -14.98 33.38 -12.37
N GLU A 32 -15.60 32.32 -11.84
CA GLU A 32 -17.01 32.01 -12.10
C GLU A 32 -17.88 33.22 -11.77
N GLY A 33 -18.81 33.57 -12.66
CA GLY A 33 -19.58 34.81 -12.56
C GLY A 33 -21.05 34.64 -12.97
N TRP A 34 -21.88 35.50 -12.40
CA TRP A 34 -23.31 35.59 -12.69
C TRP A 34 -23.59 36.70 -13.68
N VAL A 35 -24.44 36.41 -14.68
CA VAL A 35 -24.77 37.36 -15.73
C VAL A 35 -26.25 37.37 -16.03
N SER A 36 -26.81 38.53 -16.35
CA SER A 36 -28.16 38.60 -16.88
C SER A 36 -28.15 38.33 -18.37
N VAL A 37 -29.12 37.55 -18.87
CA VAL A 37 -29.13 37.11 -20.28
C VAL A 37 -30.47 37.35 -20.94
N VAL A 38 -30.41 37.75 -22.21
CA VAL A 38 -31.56 37.85 -23.13
C VAL A 38 -31.35 36.86 -24.29
N SER A 39 -32.34 36.00 -24.56
CA SER A 39 -32.28 34.99 -25.64
C SER A 39 -33.08 35.43 -26.86
N SER A 40 -32.62 35.05 -28.06
CA SER A 40 -33.34 35.27 -29.32
C SER A 40 -34.66 34.50 -29.44
N ARG A 41 -34.88 33.47 -28.62
CA ARG A 41 -36.10 32.63 -28.67
C ARG A 41 -37.32 33.24 -27.99
N SER A 42 -37.16 34.35 -27.26
CA SER A 42 -38.26 35.01 -26.56
C SER A 42 -38.23 36.51 -26.82
N ALA A 43 -39.26 37.02 -27.51
CA ALA A 43 -39.41 38.46 -27.76
C ALA A 43 -39.74 39.26 -26.47
N ALA A 44 -40.16 38.58 -25.40
CA ALA A 44 -40.35 39.20 -24.10
C ALA A 44 -39.03 39.18 -23.31
N SER A 45 -38.56 40.35 -22.90
CA SER A 45 -37.39 40.54 -22.01
C SER A 45 -37.61 39.88 -20.65
N ARG A 46 -37.51 38.55 -20.56
CA ARG A 46 -37.38 37.84 -19.28
C ARG A 46 -35.94 37.97 -18.81
N ARG A 47 -35.74 38.51 -17.60
CA ARG A 47 -34.43 38.50 -16.92
C ARG A 47 -34.14 37.06 -16.51
N VAL A 48 -33.34 36.37 -17.31
CA VAL A 48 -32.79 35.05 -16.99
C VAL A 48 -31.37 35.27 -16.47
N TYR A 49 -30.95 34.49 -15.48
CA TYR A 49 -29.57 34.54 -14.97
C TYR A 49 -28.78 33.37 -15.55
N ALA A 50 -27.53 33.60 -15.91
CA ALA A 50 -26.63 32.52 -16.28
C ALA A 50 -25.41 32.47 -15.38
N ARG A 51 -25.00 31.25 -15.02
CA ARG A 51 -23.69 30.96 -14.43
C ARG A 51 -22.79 30.42 -15.51
N LEU A 52 -21.62 31.03 -15.68
CA LEU A 52 -20.55 30.48 -16.49
C LEU A 52 -19.74 29.52 -15.64
N THR A 53 -19.73 28.23 -16.00
CA THR A 53 -18.84 27.23 -15.40
C THR A 53 -17.72 26.88 -16.38
N ALA A 54 -16.81 25.99 -15.98
CA ALA A 54 -15.72 25.55 -16.84
C ALA A 54 -16.21 24.96 -18.19
N ASP A 55 -17.35 24.27 -18.21
CA ASP A 55 -17.77 23.49 -19.38
C ASP A 55 -19.16 23.85 -19.92
N ALA A 56 -19.94 24.67 -19.20
CA ALA A 56 -21.30 25.00 -19.59
C ALA A 56 -21.71 26.45 -19.25
N LEU A 57 -22.74 26.91 -19.95
CA LEU A 57 -23.58 28.03 -19.58
C LEU A 57 -24.88 27.47 -18.98
N ILE A 58 -25.13 27.75 -17.70
CA ILE A 58 -26.31 27.27 -16.98
C ILE A 58 -27.28 28.42 -16.84
N PHE A 59 -28.48 28.32 -17.42
CA PHE A 59 -29.54 29.32 -17.34
C PHE A 59 -30.51 28.98 -16.21
N LEU A 60 -30.82 29.96 -15.37
CA LEU A 60 -31.72 29.83 -14.22
C LEU A 60 -32.89 30.80 -14.34
N LYS A 61 -34.05 30.35 -13.83
CA LYS A 61 -35.28 31.14 -13.85
C LYS A 61 -35.21 32.38 -12.97
N ASP A 62 -34.59 32.24 -11.79
CA ASP A 62 -34.55 33.27 -10.76
C ASP A 62 -33.10 33.59 -10.37
N LYS A 63 -32.87 34.81 -9.84
CA LYS A 63 -31.56 35.23 -9.33
C LYS A 63 -31.21 34.33 -8.14
N PRO A 64 -30.01 33.75 -8.06
CA PRO A 64 -29.58 33.08 -6.83
C PRO A 64 -29.57 34.10 -5.69
N VAL A 65 -30.20 33.77 -4.57
CA VAL A 65 -30.12 34.58 -3.35
C VAL A 65 -28.70 34.39 -2.79
N HIS A 66 -27.88 35.42 -2.88
CA HIS A 66 -26.54 35.43 -2.31
C HIS A 66 -26.60 35.92 -0.88
N GLU A 67 -26.94 35.04 0.07
CA GLU A 67 -26.60 35.27 1.47
C GLU A 67 -25.95 34.02 2.06
N ALA A 68 -24.93 34.26 2.86
CA ALA A 68 -24.08 33.28 3.50
C ALA A 68 -24.89 32.25 4.30
N THR A 69 -24.44 30.99 4.26
CA THR A 69 -24.67 29.92 5.25
C THR A 69 -25.87 30.09 6.18
N ASP A 70 -26.93 29.32 5.94
CA ASP A 70 -27.49 28.56 7.05
C ASP A 70 -28.11 27.23 6.62
N VAL A 71 -27.72 26.18 7.34
CA VAL A 71 -28.29 24.84 7.28
C VAL A 71 -29.56 24.87 8.10
N ARG A 72 -30.73 24.86 7.45
CA ARG A 72 -31.99 24.22 7.90
C ARG A 72 -33.15 24.82 7.10
N ASN A 73 -34.02 23.94 6.63
CA ASN A 73 -35.28 24.19 5.92
C ASN A 73 -35.13 24.31 4.40
N GLY A 74 -35.54 23.24 3.72
CA GLY A 74 -35.45 23.06 2.27
C GLY A 74 -36.13 24.16 1.48
N SER A 75 -35.34 25.12 1.04
CA SER A 75 -35.65 26.00 -0.08
C SER A 75 -35.26 25.32 -1.40
N PRO A 76 -36.07 25.48 -2.47
CA PRO A 76 -35.85 24.76 -3.70
C PRO A 76 -34.58 25.26 -4.38
N SER A 77 -33.65 24.36 -4.70
CA SER A 77 -32.55 24.69 -5.59
C SER A 77 -33.15 25.21 -6.90
N ALA A 78 -32.71 26.39 -7.35
CA ALA A 78 -33.19 26.96 -8.60
C ALA A 78 -32.89 25.96 -9.73
N LEU A 79 -33.92 25.38 -10.34
CA LEU A 79 -33.73 24.41 -11.40
C LEU A 79 -33.21 25.11 -12.66
N PRO A 80 -32.21 24.53 -13.35
CA PRO A 80 -31.74 25.04 -14.62
C PRO A 80 -32.86 25.00 -15.65
N LEU A 81 -33.16 26.15 -16.23
CA LEU A 81 -34.05 26.28 -17.38
C LEU A 81 -33.44 25.64 -18.62
N GLU A 82 -32.14 25.85 -18.82
CA GLU A 82 -31.40 25.32 -19.96
C GLU A 82 -29.92 25.22 -19.57
N MET A 83 -29.26 24.13 -19.95
CA MET A 83 -27.82 23.99 -19.83
C MET A 83 -27.24 23.86 -21.23
N VAL A 84 -26.32 24.74 -21.58
CA VAL A 84 -25.71 24.75 -22.91
C VAL A 84 -24.21 24.54 -22.78
N MET A 85 -23.75 23.41 -23.33
CA MET A 85 -22.32 23.10 -23.37
C MET A 85 -21.58 24.13 -24.22
N LEU A 86 -20.41 24.57 -23.74
CA LEU A 86 -19.57 25.53 -24.48
C LEU A 86 -19.14 24.98 -25.85
N THR A 87 -19.08 23.66 -26.02
CA THR A 87 -18.80 22.97 -27.29
C THR A 87 -19.90 23.13 -28.34
N HIS A 88 -21.12 23.49 -27.93
CA HIS A 88 -22.25 23.77 -28.83
C HIS A 88 -22.28 25.24 -29.27
N MET A 89 -21.46 26.11 -28.68
CA MET A 89 -21.32 27.50 -29.11
C MET A 89 -20.55 27.59 -30.43
N ALA A 90 -21.17 28.21 -31.43
CA ALA A 90 -20.55 28.42 -32.74
C ALA A 90 -19.69 29.68 -32.78
N SER A 91 -20.04 30.74 -32.06
CA SER A 91 -19.26 31.98 -32.09
C SER A 91 -19.57 32.91 -30.91
N VAL A 92 -18.56 33.70 -30.49
CA VAL A 92 -18.82 35.00 -29.88
C VAL A 92 -19.06 35.96 -31.04
N LEU A 93 -20.26 36.53 -31.13
CA LEU A 93 -20.62 37.47 -32.21
C LEU A 93 -19.99 38.86 -31.99
N GLY A 94 -19.46 39.13 -30.79
CA GLY A 94 -18.61 40.29 -30.50
C GLY A 94 -19.37 41.60 -30.28
N ARG A 95 -18.68 42.57 -29.64
CA ARG A 95 -19.11 43.97 -29.47
C ARG A 95 -19.05 44.70 -30.82
N ALA A 96 -20.02 45.54 -31.13
CA ALA A 96 -19.71 46.78 -31.84
C ALA A 96 -19.03 47.73 -30.82
N GLU A 97 -18.02 48.49 -31.22
CA GLU A 97 -17.42 49.55 -30.39
C GLU A 97 -18.55 50.36 -29.72
N GLY A 98 -18.54 50.44 -28.38
CA GLY A 98 -19.58 51.13 -27.58
C GLY A 98 -20.72 50.27 -27.02
N SER A 99 -20.78 48.95 -27.26
CA SER A 99 -21.86 48.09 -26.72
C SER A 99 -21.64 47.65 -25.26
N GLU A 100 -22.67 47.71 -24.41
CA GLU A 100 -22.65 47.26 -23.00
C GLU A 100 -22.82 45.74 -22.82
N HIS A 101 -22.85 44.95 -23.89
CA HIS A 101 -23.27 43.55 -23.84
C HIS A 101 -22.41 42.62 -24.71
N VAL A 102 -22.31 41.34 -24.34
CA VAL A 102 -21.65 40.28 -25.15
C VAL A 102 -22.71 39.40 -25.80
N ARG A 103 -22.63 39.19 -27.13
CA ARG A 103 -23.49 38.22 -27.83
C ARG A 103 -22.74 36.93 -28.13
N VAL A 104 -23.35 35.79 -27.82
CA VAL A 104 -22.86 34.45 -28.16
C VAL A 104 -23.93 33.72 -28.95
N ALA A 105 -23.53 32.88 -29.91
CA ALA A 105 -24.45 32.09 -30.72
C ALA A 105 -24.05 30.62 -30.77
N ASP A 106 -25.04 29.73 -30.75
CA ASP A 106 -24.84 28.30 -30.92
C ASP A 106 -24.77 27.89 -32.39
N SER A 107 -24.42 26.62 -32.62
CA SER A 107 -24.40 25.99 -33.94
C SER A 107 -25.77 25.89 -34.61
N ARG A 108 -26.86 26.18 -33.88
CA ARG A 108 -28.24 26.17 -34.39
C ARG A 108 -28.73 27.59 -34.73
N GLY A 109 -27.87 28.61 -34.62
CA GLY A 109 -28.21 30.00 -34.90
C GLY A 109 -29.00 30.71 -33.79
N THR A 110 -29.19 30.06 -32.64
CA THR A 110 -29.75 30.72 -31.44
C THR A 110 -28.67 31.61 -30.85
N TRP A 111 -29.02 32.85 -30.51
CA TRP A 111 -28.09 33.78 -29.88
C TRP A 111 -28.58 34.25 -28.51
N TRP A 112 -27.61 34.50 -27.64
CA TRP A 112 -27.79 35.00 -26.28
C TRP A 112 -26.99 36.26 -26.09
N GLN A 113 -27.59 37.26 -25.45
CA GLN A 113 -26.97 38.53 -25.11
C GLN A 113 -26.75 38.60 -23.59
N LEU A 114 -25.49 38.50 -23.19
CA LEU A 114 -25.03 38.62 -21.81
C LEU A 114 -24.87 40.10 -21.47
N LYS A 115 -25.58 40.57 -20.45
CA LYS A 115 -25.47 41.92 -19.91
C LYS A 115 -24.86 41.84 -18.49
N PRO A 116 -23.62 42.32 -18.28
CA PRO A 116 -23.11 42.48 -16.93
C PRO A 116 -23.83 43.63 -16.22
N GLU A 117 -23.88 43.57 -14.89
CA GLU A 117 -24.36 44.68 -14.07
C GLU A 117 -23.38 45.88 -14.09
N ALA A 118 -22.11 45.67 -14.49
CA ALA A 118 -21.08 46.70 -14.63
C ALA A 118 -20.45 46.73 -16.06
N PRO A 119 -20.52 47.85 -16.82
CA PRO A 119 -20.09 47.92 -18.23
C PRO A 119 -18.59 47.69 -18.50
N LEU A 120 -17.73 47.87 -17.50
CA LEU A 120 -16.27 47.76 -17.63
C LEU A 120 -15.76 46.31 -17.74
N GLN A 121 -16.55 45.31 -17.32
CA GLN A 121 -16.13 43.89 -17.34
C GLN A 121 -16.46 43.16 -18.66
N VAL A 122 -17.28 43.78 -19.53
CA VAL A 122 -17.78 43.19 -20.78
C VAL A 122 -16.63 42.82 -21.75
N ALA A 123 -15.59 43.66 -21.83
CA ALA A 123 -14.48 43.48 -22.76
C ALA A 123 -13.63 42.25 -22.39
N ASP A 124 -13.27 42.15 -21.10
CA ASP A 124 -12.47 41.05 -20.55
C ASP A 124 -13.21 39.71 -20.75
N TRP A 125 -14.52 39.70 -20.54
CA TRP A 125 -15.35 38.50 -20.75
C TRP A 125 -15.45 38.09 -22.21
N ALA A 126 -15.69 39.04 -23.11
CA ALA A 126 -15.77 38.77 -24.55
C ALA A 126 -14.46 38.17 -25.08
N GLN A 127 -13.32 38.72 -24.65
CA GLN A 127 -12.01 38.24 -25.07
C GLN A 127 -11.69 36.84 -24.51
N ALA A 128 -12.02 36.59 -23.25
CA ALA A 128 -11.76 35.29 -22.62
C ALA A 128 -12.67 34.17 -23.16
N LEU A 129 -13.96 34.46 -23.40
CA LEU A 129 -14.87 33.53 -24.08
C LEU A 129 -14.42 33.23 -25.51
N ALA A 130 -13.99 34.24 -26.26
CA ALA A 130 -13.46 34.06 -27.62
C ALA A 130 -12.22 33.16 -27.64
N LYS A 131 -11.23 33.41 -26.75
CA LYS A 131 -10.03 32.57 -26.60
C LYS A 131 -10.39 31.11 -26.28
N ARG A 132 -11.39 30.88 -25.41
CA ARG A 132 -11.83 29.53 -25.05
C ARG A 132 -12.49 28.82 -26.23
N PHE A 133 -13.36 29.50 -26.97
CA PHE A 133 -14.00 28.93 -28.16
C PHE A 133 -13.02 28.62 -29.30
N ASP A 134 -12.00 29.45 -29.52
CA ASP A 134 -10.98 29.18 -30.54
C ASP A 134 -10.14 27.94 -30.21
N LYS A 135 -9.82 27.71 -28.93
CA LYS A 135 -9.18 26.45 -28.50
C LYS A 135 -10.05 25.23 -28.81
N PHE A 136 -11.36 25.32 -28.56
CA PHE A 136 -12.31 24.24 -28.87
C PHE A 136 -12.46 23.98 -30.38
N LYS A 137 -12.52 25.03 -31.21
CA LYS A 137 -12.61 24.90 -32.67
C LYS A 137 -11.36 24.27 -33.27
N THR A 138 -10.18 24.64 -32.77
CA THR A 138 -8.90 24.05 -33.20
C THR A 138 -8.79 22.57 -32.83
N ALA A 139 -9.30 22.17 -31.66
CA ALA A 139 -9.39 20.76 -31.26
C ALA A 139 -10.29 19.95 -32.21
N ARG A 140 -11.48 20.48 -32.55
CA ARG A 140 -12.47 19.80 -33.40
C ARG A 140 -12.03 19.64 -34.86
N ARG A 141 -11.25 20.59 -35.41
CA ARG A 141 -10.71 20.50 -36.77
C ARG A 141 -9.61 19.42 -36.93
N ARG A 142 -8.97 19.03 -35.82
CA ARG A 142 -7.90 18.01 -35.82
C ARG A 142 -8.42 16.58 -35.71
N SER A 143 -9.59 16.39 -35.09
CA SER A 143 -10.21 15.06 -34.94
C SER A 143 -10.91 14.56 -36.21
N SER A 144 -11.21 15.42 -37.18
CA SER A 144 -11.91 15.07 -38.43
C SER A 144 -10.99 14.62 -39.57
N LEU A 145 -9.73 14.27 -39.29
CA LEU A 145 -8.70 14.00 -40.31
C LEU A 145 -8.35 12.51 -40.53
N TYR A 146 -8.93 11.56 -39.78
CA TYR A 146 -8.66 10.13 -39.96
C TYR A 146 -9.79 9.43 -40.72
N THR A 147 -9.42 8.58 -41.69
CA THR A 147 -10.40 7.75 -42.40
C THR A 147 -10.68 6.44 -41.64
N PRO A 148 -11.86 5.82 -41.85
CA PRO A 148 -12.19 4.53 -41.24
C PRO A 148 -11.21 3.40 -41.59
N GLU A 149 -10.61 3.42 -42.79
CA GLU A 149 -9.63 2.41 -43.19
C GLU A 149 -8.33 2.50 -42.39
N GLN A 150 -7.82 3.71 -42.15
CA GLN A 150 -6.60 3.92 -41.35
C GLN A 150 -6.74 3.42 -39.91
N THR A 151 -7.96 3.52 -39.37
CA THR A 151 -8.29 3.01 -38.03
C THR A 151 -8.27 1.47 -37.97
N LYS A 152 -8.56 0.81 -39.09
CA LYS A 152 -8.65 -0.66 -39.19
C LYS A 152 -7.28 -1.29 -39.39
N GLU A 153 -6.40 -0.64 -40.15
CA GLU A 153 -5.03 -1.08 -40.42
C GLU A 153 -4.14 -1.08 -39.18
N ILE A 154 -4.28 -0.05 -38.34
CA ILE A 154 -3.60 0.06 -37.04
C ILE A 154 -3.95 -1.12 -36.12
N LYS A 155 -5.21 -1.60 -36.19
CA LYS A 155 -5.71 -2.69 -35.34
C LYS A 155 -5.08 -4.05 -35.68
N VAL A 156 -4.83 -4.30 -36.96
CA VAL A 156 -4.25 -5.55 -37.47
C VAL A 156 -2.75 -5.65 -37.16
N GLN A 157 -2.03 -4.53 -37.21
CA GLN A 157 -0.60 -4.49 -36.89
C GLN A 157 -0.32 -4.75 -35.40
N LEU A 158 -1.21 -4.30 -34.51
CA LEU A 158 -1.11 -4.51 -33.07
C LEU A 158 -1.34 -5.98 -32.65
N GLU A 159 -2.21 -6.71 -33.33
CA GLU A 159 -2.46 -8.13 -33.05
C GLU A 159 -1.27 -9.03 -33.46
N ALA A 160 -0.57 -8.65 -34.53
CA ALA A 160 0.61 -9.38 -35.03
C ALA A 160 1.83 -9.24 -34.11
N ALA A 161 1.99 -8.10 -33.43
CA ALA A 161 3.09 -7.84 -32.50
C ALA A 161 3.01 -8.67 -31.20
N SER A 162 1.81 -9.04 -30.75
CA SER A 162 1.59 -9.77 -29.48
C SER A 162 2.15 -11.21 -29.42
N LYS A 163 2.58 -11.78 -30.56
CA LYS A 163 2.92 -13.22 -30.70
C LYS A 163 4.39 -13.59 -30.48
N ARG A 164 5.31 -12.66 -30.19
CA ARG A 164 6.76 -12.97 -30.00
C ARG A 164 7.25 -12.59 -28.60
N ARG A 165 6.99 -13.47 -27.63
CA ARG A 165 6.82 -13.11 -26.20
C ARG A 165 7.89 -13.61 -25.21
N SER A 166 9.10 -14.08 -25.59
CA SER A 166 10.01 -14.66 -24.56
C SER A 166 11.52 -14.38 -24.63
N PHE A 167 12.00 -13.54 -25.53
CA PHE A 167 13.44 -13.24 -25.60
C PHE A 167 13.81 -11.79 -25.20
N LEU A 168 12.86 -10.86 -25.20
CA LEU A 168 13.14 -9.42 -25.13
C LEU A 168 13.08 -8.80 -23.72
N ASN A 169 12.57 -9.52 -22.71
CA ASN A 169 12.59 -9.09 -21.29
C ASN A 169 14.01 -8.75 -20.79
N ARG A 170 15.06 -9.22 -21.48
CA ARG A 170 16.46 -8.91 -21.15
C ARG A 170 16.95 -7.54 -21.62
N LEU A 171 16.24 -6.86 -22.52
CA LEU A 171 16.73 -5.62 -23.16
C LEU A 171 16.04 -4.33 -22.68
N ALA A 172 14.86 -4.41 -22.06
CA ALA A 172 14.13 -3.22 -21.57
C ALA A 172 14.88 -2.43 -20.48
N GLY A 173 15.82 -3.06 -19.75
CA GLY A 173 16.71 -2.41 -18.79
C GLY A 173 17.82 -1.55 -19.38
N TYR A 174 17.99 -1.50 -20.71
CA TYR A 174 19.12 -0.84 -21.37
C TYR A 174 18.77 0.48 -22.08
N VAL A 175 17.54 0.98 -21.98
CA VAL A 175 17.10 2.13 -22.78
C VAL A 175 17.48 3.48 -22.13
N PRO A 176 18.15 4.41 -22.84
CA PRO A 176 18.66 5.64 -22.26
C PRO A 176 17.56 6.59 -21.77
N CYS A 177 17.66 7.03 -20.51
CA CYS A 177 16.91 8.17 -19.97
C CYS A 177 17.44 9.53 -20.46
N GLY A 178 17.75 9.64 -21.75
CA GLY A 178 18.15 10.88 -22.42
C GLY A 178 17.00 11.41 -23.27
N GLY A 179 15.94 11.92 -22.63
CA GLY A 179 14.79 12.46 -23.35
C GLY A 179 13.47 12.43 -22.57
N LEU A 180 13.44 12.94 -21.34
CA LEU A 180 12.20 13.05 -20.55
C LEU A 180 11.11 13.92 -21.24
N HIS A 181 11.47 14.68 -22.28
CA HIS A 181 10.54 15.53 -23.02
C HIS A 181 9.79 14.85 -24.18
N ALA A 182 10.10 13.59 -24.52
CA ALA A 182 9.55 12.96 -25.74
C ALA A 182 8.58 11.79 -25.52
N ARG A 183 8.61 11.14 -24.35
CA ARG A 183 7.77 9.97 -24.05
C ARG A 183 6.48 10.38 -23.37
N ASP A 184 5.36 10.03 -24.01
CA ASP A 184 4.01 10.32 -23.57
C ASP A 184 3.10 9.19 -24.06
N PHE A 185 2.50 8.47 -23.12
CA PHE A 185 1.64 7.33 -23.42
C PHE A 185 0.48 7.71 -24.35
N SER A 186 -0.10 8.89 -24.17
CA SER A 186 -1.20 9.39 -25.00
C SER A 186 -0.78 9.59 -26.45
N LYS A 187 0.45 10.05 -26.65
CA LYS A 187 1.05 10.18 -27.97
C LYS A 187 1.35 8.81 -28.58
N ALA A 188 1.89 7.87 -27.79
CA ALA A 188 2.23 6.53 -28.25
C ALA A 188 1.00 5.72 -28.69
N VAL A 189 -0.13 5.83 -27.98
CA VAL A 189 -1.34 5.03 -28.25
C VAL A 189 -2.19 5.59 -29.39
N GLY A 190 -2.35 6.92 -29.49
CA GLY A 190 -3.35 7.49 -30.40
C GLY A 190 -3.00 8.80 -31.08
N GLY A 191 -1.79 9.33 -30.87
CA GLY A 191 -1.35 10.62 -31.45
C GLY A 191 -2.17 11.85 -31.01
N SER A 192 -3.16 11.67 -30.13
CA SER A 192 -4.06 12.72 -29.65
C SER A 192 -3.50 13.37 -28.38
N ASN A 193 -3.44 14.70 -28.39
CA ASN A 193 -3.09 15.53 -27.23
C ASN A 193 -4.32 16.07 -26.49
N LEU A 194 -5.52 15.54 -26.78
CA LEU A 194 -6.73 15.94 -26.07
C LEU A 194 -6.73 15.29 -24.69
N ALA A 195 -6.47 16.11 -23.67
CA ALA A 195 -6.53 15.74 -22.26
C ALA A 195 -7.86 15.05 -21.94
N TYR A 196 -7.79 14.03 -21.10
CA TYR A 196 -8.91 13.25 -20.64
C TYR A 196 -9.89 14.13 -19.88
N ARG A 197 -11.17 14.04 -20.23
CA ARG A 197 -12.25 14.84 -19.63
C ARG A 197 -13.35 14.01 -18.97
N GLY A 198 -13.11 12.72 -18.76
CA GLY A 198 -14.11 11.86 -18.11
C GLY A 198 -14.27 12.15 -16.61
N SER A 199 -15.04 11.32 -15.93
CA SER A 199 -15.46 11.58 -14.54
C SER A 199 -14.27 11.86 -13.63
N ARG A 200 -14.37 12.95 -12.86
CA ARG A 200 -13.43 13.30 -11.80
C ARG A 200 -13.80 12.66 -10.46
N GLU A 201 -14.91 11.93 -10.41
CA GLU A 201 -15.34 11.18 -9.23
C GLU A 201 -14.46 9.94 -9.07
N GLY A 202 -13.77 9.82 -7.94
CA GLY A 202 -12.86 8.71 -7.68
C GLY A 202 -12.39 8.58 -6.23
N VAL A 203 -12.98 9.34 -5.31
CA VAL A 203 -12.62 9.32 -3.89
C VAL A 203 -13.53 8.34 -3.16
N GLY A 204 -12.94 7.53 -2.26
CA GLY A 204 -13.70 6.58 -1.44
C GLY A 204 -14.62 7.26 -0.42
N ASP A 205 -15.70 6.60 -0.03
CA ASP A 205 -16.64 7.06 1.01
C ASP A 205 -16.00 7.13 2.41
N LEU A 206 -14.85 6.48 2.58
CA LEU A 206 -14.05 6.37 3.79
C LEU A 206 -13.24 7.63 4.13
N VAL A 207 -13.13 8.57 3.19
CA VAL A 207 -12.32 9.78 3.29
C VAL A 207 -13.16 10.96 3.77
N ASP A 208 -12.57 11.82 4.59
CA ASP A 208 -13.09 13.16 4.84
C ASP A 208 -12.83 14.04 3.61
N LEU A 209 -13.89 14.31 2.85
CA LEU A 209 -13.80 15.06 1.59
C LEU A 209 -13.34 16.50 1.82
N ASP A 210 -13.70 17.12 2.93
CA ASP A 210 -13.29 18.49 3.23
C ASP A 210 -11.80 18.53 3.55
N ALA A 211 -11.32 17.54 4.31
CA ALA A 211 -9.91 17.35 4.59
C ALA A 211 -9.09 17.10 3.31
N LEU A 212 -9.60 16.24 2.40
CA LEU A 212 -8.95 15.98 1.12
C LEU A 212 -8.94 17.22 0.23
N ASN A 213 -10.05 17.95 0.13
CA ASN A 213 -10.17 19.15 -0.71
C ASN A 213 -9.16 20.23 -0.30
N LYS A 214 -8.87 20.39 1.00
CA LYS A 214 -7.85 21.34 1.50
C LYS A 214 -6.44 21.05 0.99
N VAL A 215 -6.11 19.78 0.76
CA VAL A 215 -4.81 19.38 0.20
C VAL A 215 -4.86 19.11 -1.30
N THR A 216 -5.95 19.49 -1.97
CA THR A 216 -6.15 19.24 -3.40
C THR A 216 -6.19 20.53 -4.18
N ASP A 217 -5.15 20.73 -4.99
CA ASP A 217 -5.12 21.82 -5.95
C ASP A 217 -5.88 21.43 -7.24
N VAL A 218 -6.77 22.31 -7.70
CA VAL A 218 -7.52 22.12 -8.96
C VAL A 218 -6.57 22.11 -10.16
N ASP A 219 -5.53 22.95 -10.14
CA ASP A 219 -4.55 23.06 -11.21
C ASP A 219 -3.69 21.80 -11.30
N LEU A 220 -3.46 21.12 -10.17
CA LEU A 220 -2.80 19.80 -10.13
C LEU A 220 -3.62 18.76 -10.92
N MET A 221 -4.94 18.74 -10.76
CA MET A 221 -5.80 17.80 -11.49
C MET A 221 -5.82 18.10 -12.99
N GLU A 222 -5.88 19.37 -13.37
CA GLU A 222 -5.82 19.76 -14.79
C GLU A 222 -4.48 19.38 -15.41
N ALA A 223 -3.38 19.71 -14.75
CA ALA A 223 -2.05 19.42 -15.26
C ALA A 223 -1.76 17.92 -15.38
N GLN A 224 -2.25 17.11 -14.44
CA GLN A 224 -2.16 15.66 -14.55
C GLN A 224 -2.99 15.13 -15.73
N SER A 225 -4.18 15.69 -15.98
CA SER A 225 -5.06 15.21 -17.06
C SER A 225 -4.50 15.45 -18.46
N ILE A 226 -3.59 16.42 -18.64
CA ILE A 226 -2.90 16.67 -19.92
C ILE A 226 -2.10 15.47 -20.41
N HIS A 227 -1.64 14.60 -19.50
CA HIS A 227 -0.81 13.43 -19.83
C HIS A 227 -1.61 12.17 -20.19
N TRP A 228 -2.94 12.24 -20.07
CA TRP A 228 -3.84 11.12 -20.33
C TRP A 228 -4.87 11.56 -21.37
N SER A 229 -4.93 10.93 -22.54
CA SER A 229 -5.95 11.23 -23.56
C SER A 229 -7.13 10.27 -23.47
N ASP A 230 -8.29 10.69 -23.99
CA ASP A 230 -9.48 9.83 -24.04
C ASP A 230 -9.19 8.52 -24.80
N SER A 231 -8.38 8.57 -25.86
CA SER A 231 -7.97 7.37 -26.61
C SER A 231 -7.07 6.45 -25.78
N ALA A 232 -6.13 7.00 -25.01
CA ALA A 232 -5.26 6.23 -24.13
C ALA A 232 -6.05 5.57 -22.98
N VAL A 233 -6.98 6.30 -22.38
CA VAL A 233 -7.85 5.76 -21.33
C VAL A 233 -8.77 4.68 -21.89
N THR A 234 -9.39 4.91 -23.04
CA THR A 234 -10.25 3.91 -23.70
C THR A 234 -9.48 2.63 -24.06
N PHE A 235 -8.23 2.79 -24.50
CA PHE A 235 -7.33 1.67 -24.76
C PHE A 235 -7.06 0.86 -23.48
N LEU A 236 -6.65 1.52 -22.39
CA LEU A 236 -6.34 0.85 -21.13
C LEU A 236 -7.55 0.16 -20.49
N GLN A 237 -8.77 0.69 -20.68
CA GLN A 237 -10.01 0.02 -20.25
C GLN A 237 -10.26 -1.34 -20.93
N GLN A 238 -9.59 -1.60 -22.06
CA GLN A 238 -9.69 -2.84 -22.83
C GLN A 238 -8.49 -3.76 -22.57
N CYS A 239 -7.51 -3.34 -21.79
CA CYS A 239 -6.31 -4.10 -21.48
C CYS A 239 -6.47 -4.88 -20.16
N LYS A 240 -5.98 -6.13 -20.13
CA LYS A 240 -5.76 -6.89 -18.88
C LYS A 240 -4.51 -6.43 -18.13
N GLY A 241 -3.51 -5.94 -18.87
CA GLY A 241 -2.28 -5.35 -18.35
C GLY A 241 -1.67 -4.42 -19.40
N VAL A 242 -0.76 -3.54 -18.98
CA VAL A 242 -0.09 -2.60 -19.90
C VAL A 242 0.83 -3.39 -20.84
N PRO A 243 0.71 -3.22 -22.19
CA PRO A 243 1.62 -3.87 -23.12
C PRO A 243 3.08 -3.47 -22.87
N GLU A 244 4.00 -4.44 -22.89
CA GLU A 244 5.42 -4.22 -22.58
C GLU A 244 6.06 -3.11 -23.43
N GLU A 245 5.72 -3.05 -24.72
CA GLU A 245 6.20 -2.03 -25.66
C GLU A 245 5.80 -0.60 -25.22
N LEU A 246 4.65 -0.47 -24.58
CA LEU A 246 4.12 0.80 -24.10
C LEU A 246 4.39 1.03 -22.61
N LEU A 247 4.93 0.05 -21.89
CA LEU A 247 5.14 0.11 -20.45
C LEU A 247 6.03 1.30 -20.08
N SER A 248 7.09 1.54 -20.85
CA SER A 248 7.99 2.67 -20.58
C SER A 248 7.31 4.03 -20.77
N ASP A 249 6.43 4.18 -21.76
CA ASP A 249 5.66 5.40 -21.99
C ASP A 249 4.55 5.57 -20.95
N PHE A 250 3.91 4.47 -20.57
CA PHE A 250 2.90 4.42 -19.52
C PHE A 250 3.49 4.87 -18.18
N LEU A 251 4.59 4.27 -17.74
CA LEU A 251 5.28 4.65 -16.50
C LEU A 251 5.75 6.11 -16.58
N ALA A 252 6.25 6.57 -17.73
CA ALA A 252 6.60 7.98 -17.91
C ALA A 252 5.40 8.93 -17.73
N SER A 253 4.19 8.55 -18.16
CA SER A 253 2.97 9.31 -17.89
C SER A 253 2.54 9.21 -16.42
N VAL A 254 2.64 8.03 -15.78
CA VAL A 254 2.36 7.83 -14.35
C VAL A 254 3.25 8.72 -13.47
N ARG A 255 4.54 8.87 -13.80
CA ARG A 255 5.47 9.80 -13.12
C ARG A 255 5.04 11.25 -13.23
N LYS A 256 4.33 11.65 -14.28
CA LYS A 256 3.77 13.01 -14.42
C LYS A 256 2.47 13.18 -13.64
N GLY A 257 1.92 12.08 -13.11
CA GLY A 257 0.77 12.04 -12.23
C GLY A 257 -0.48 11.49 -12.88
N VAL A 258 -1.38 10.99 -12.03
CA VAL A 258 -2.64 10.38 -12.43
C VAL A 258 -3.77 11.15 -11.74
N PRO A 259 -4.71 11.74 -12.51
CA PRO A 259 -5.89 12.40 -11.96
C PRO A 259 -6.70 11.45 -11.07
N ASP A 260 -7.35 11.98 -10.03
CA ASP A 260 -8.05 11.16 -9.03
C ASP A 260 -9.08 10.19 -9.66
N GLY A 261 -9.89 10.66 -10.61
CA GLY A 261 -10.86 9.83 -11.33
C GLY A 261 -10.26 8.71 -12.20
N LEU A 262 -8.96 8.77 -12.52
CA LEU A 262 -8.26 7.74 -13.30
C LEU A 262 -7.49 6.75 -12.44
N LYS A 263 -7.26 7.02 -11.14
CA LYS A 263 -6.45 6.15 -10.28
C LYS A 263 -6.97 4.72 -10.23
N ARG A 264 -8.30 4.53 -10.14
CA ARG A 264 -8.93 3.20 -10.12
C ARG A 264 -8.64 2.35 -11.36
N LEU A 265 -8.34 2.97 -12.50
CA LEU A 265 -7.91 2.27 -13.71
C LEU A 265 -6.38 2.10 -13.75
N ILE A 266 -5.65 3.18 -13.51
CA ILE A 266 -4.21 3.27 -13.82
C ILE A 266 -3.34 2.63 -12.74
N TRP A 267 -3.65 2.81 -11.45
CA TRP A 267 -2.79 2.30 -10.37
C TRP A 267 -2.78 0.77 -10.27
N PRO A 268 -3.91 0.07 -10.44
CA PRO A 268 -3.89 -1.40 -10.50
C PRO A 268 -3.05 -1.88 -11.69
N LEU A 269 -3.24 -1.28 -12.86
CA LEU A 269 -2.46 -1.59 -14.06
C LEU A 269 -0.96 -1.34 -13.86
N ALA A 270 -0.59 -0.33 -13.06
CA ALA A 270 0.80 -0.10 -12.67
C ALA A 270 1.30 -1.18 -11.70
N ALA A 271 0.47 -1.59 -10.73
CA ALA A 271 0.80 -2.69 -9.82
C ALA A 271 1.00 -4.02 -10.55
N GLY A 272 0.29 -4.24 -11.67
CA GLY A 272 0.48 -5.37 -12.58
C GLY A 272 -0.82 -5.96 -13.13
N GLU A 273 -1.97 -5.58 -12.57
CA GLU A 273 -3.26 -6.23 -12.85
C GLU A 273 -4.41 -5.23 -13.04
N ALA A 274 -5.37 -5.54 -13.91
CA ALA A 274 -6.52 -4.68 -14.15
C ALA A 274 -7.66 -4.95 -13.14
N LEU A 275 -8.08 -3.92 -12.39
CA LEU A 275 -9.29 -3.98 -11.52
C LEU A 275 -10.57 -3.52 -12.22
N ALA A 276 -10.47 -2.51 -13.10
CA ALA A 276 -11.63 -1.82 -13.69
C ALA A 276 -11.77 -2.02 -15.21
N SER A 277 -11.03 -2.96 -15.81
CA SER A 277 -11.14 -3.21 -17.25
C SER A 277 -12.39 -4.02 -17.57
N LYS A 278 -12.95 -3.83 -18.77
CA LYS A 278 -14.08 -4.66 -19.28
C LYS A 278 -13.70 -6.14 -19.46
N VAL A 279 -12.46 -6.49 -19.15
CA VAL A 279 -11.82 -7.77 -19.39
C VAL A 279 -11.22 -8.33 -18.09
N ALA A 280 -11.42 -7.67 -16.94
CA ALA A 280 -10.98 -8.17 -15.65
C ALA A 280 -11.86 -9.36 -15.26
N ASP A 281 -11.26 -10.55 -15.17
CA ASP A 281 -11.94 -11.77 -14.73
C ASP A 281 -11.92 -11.90 -13.20
N VAL A 282 -11.24 -10.99 -12.50
CA VAL A 282 -10.97 -11.07 -11.06
C VAL A 282 -11.89 -10.13 -10.29
N ASP A 283 -12.71 -10.70 -9.40
CA ASP A 283 -13.50 -9.95 -8.43
C ASP A 283 -12.69 -9.69 -7.15
N ALA A 284 -12.30 -8.45 -6.93
CA ALA A 284 -11.58 -8.03 -5.73
C ALA A 284 -12.37 -8.35 -4.44
N GLY A 285 -13.70 -8.30 -4.48
CA GLY A 285 -14.56 -8.68 -3.37
C GLY A 285 -14.47 -10.17 -3.02
N GLU A 286 -14.43 -11.04 -4.04
CA GLU A 286 -14.26 -12.48 -3.83
C GLU A 286 -12.88 -12.80 -3.24
N VAL A 287 -11.82 -12.20 -3.80
CA VAL A 287 -10.45 -12.35 -3.27
C VAL A 287 -10.37 -11.87 -1.83
N TYR A 288 -10.92 -10.69 -1.54
CA TYR A 288 -10.91 -10.13 -0.20
C TYR A 288 -11.70 -10.98 0.80
N ASN A 289 -12.88 -11.49 0.42
CA ASN A 289 -13.67 -12.37 1.27
C ASN A 289 -12.93 -13.68 1.59
N LYS A 290 -12.19 -14.25 0.63
CA LYS A 290 -11.33 -15.41 0.87
C LYS A 290 -10.21 -15.08 1.86
N LEU A 291 -9.59 -13.91 1.75
CA LEU A 291 -8.54 -13.46 2.68
C LEU A 291 -9.10 -13.19 4.08
N LEU A 292 -10.27 -12.57 4.20
CA LEU A 292 -10.97 -12.41 5.48
C LEU A 292 -11.31 -13.75 6.11
N PHE A 293 -11.87 -14.68 5.32
CA PHE A 293 -12.19 -16.02 5.80
C PHE A 293 -10.93 -16.78 6.22
N ARG A 294 -9.82 -16.64 5.49
CA ARG A 294 -8.53 -17.21 5.85
C ARG A 294 -7.96 -16.59 7.14
N SER A 295 -8.17 -15.30 7.35
CA SER A 295 -7.64 -14.57 8.51
C SER A 295 -8.44 -14.82 9.79
N PHE A 296 -9.77 -14.85 9.69
CA PHE A 296 -10.67 -14.81 10.85
C PHE A 296 -11.75 -15.91 10.84
N GLY A 297 -11.88 -16.69 9.76
CA GLY A 297 -12.94 -17.69 9.60
C GLY A 297 -14.29 -17.07 9.20
N ALA A 298 -15.38 -17.75 9.54
CA ALA A 298 -16.74 -17.33 9.18
C ALA A 298 -17.23 -16.09 9.94
N VAL A 299 -16.59 -15.74 11.06
CA VAL A 299 -16.93 -14.60 11.89
C VAL A 299 -15.66 -13.82 12.18
N HIS A 300 -15.56 -12.59 11.67
CA HIS A 300 -14.46 -11.70 11.98
C HIS A 300 -14.87 -10.65 13.02
N PRO A 301 -13.91 -10.10 13.80
CA PRO A 301 -14.20 -9.02 14.74
C PRO A 301 -14.95 -7.86 14.08
N LEU A 302 -15.92 -7.31 14.81
CA LEU A 302 -16.64 -6.10 14.41
C LEU A 302 -15.78 -4.85 14.64
N GLU A 303 -14.87 -4.91 15.62
CA GLU A 303 -13.97 -3.83 16.00
C GLU A 303 -12.52 -4.31 15.99
N PHE A 304 -11.62 -3.46 15.47
CA PHE A 304 -10.18 -3.64 15.52
C PHE A 304 -9.61 -2.43 16.26
N GLN A 305 -8.93 -2.69 17.38
CA GLN A 305 -8.32 -1.67 18.23
C GLN A 305 -6.79 -1.80 18.20
N ASP A 306 -6.10 -0.75 18.62
CA ASP A 306 -4.65 -0.81 18.80
C ASP A 306 -4.30 -1.72 20.00
N PRO A 307 -3.14 -2.39 19.98
CA PRO A 307 -2.10 -2.35 18.95
C PRO A 307 -2.49 -3.14 17.69
N VAL A 308 -2.08 -2.62 16.54
CA VAL A 308 -2.20 -3.29 15.23
C VAL A 308 -0.81 -3.61 14.68
N PRO A 309 -0.67 -4.58 13.75
CA PRO A 309 0.60 -4.87 13.12
C PRO A 309 1.00 -3.72 12.19
N THR A 310 1.71 -2.73 12.72
CA THR A 310 2.21 -1.59 11.94
C THR A 310 3.49 -1.92 11.17
N PHE A 311 4.08 -3.11 11.40
CA PHE A 311 5.31 -3.59 10.76
C PHE A 311 6.52 -2.65 10.95
N CYS A 312 6.52 -1.89 12.04
CA CYS A 312 7.56 -0.93 12.42
C CYS A 312 8.51 -1.44 13.53
N GLN A 313 8.30 -2.67 14.00
CA GLN A 313 9.04 -3.25 15.12
C GLN A 313 10.53 -3.39 14.79
N GLY A 314 11.40 -3.21 15.80
CA GLY A 314 12.84 -3.31 15.64
C GLY A 314 13.58 -2.02 15.25
N LEU A 315 12.85 -0.95 14.95
CA LEU A 315 13.43 0.37 14.72
C LEU A 315 13.43 1.20 16.01
N ASN A 316 14.54 1.88 16.29
CA ASN A 316 14.79 2.62 17.54
C ASN A 316 14.65 1.77 18.83
N GLY A 317 14.82 0.45 18.73
CA GLY A 317 14.72 -0.45 19.89
C GLY A 317 13.29 -0.70 20.39
N LEU A 318 12.27 -0.36 19.62
CA LEU A 318 10.87 -0.64 19.96
C LEU A 318 10.61 -2.16 19.94
N GLU A 319 10.23 -2.72 21.09
CA GLU A 319 9.82 -4.12 21.22
C GLU A 319 8.39 -4.36 20.70
N ASP A 320 7.49 -3.38 20.88
CA ASP A 320 6.08 -3.46 20.48
C ASP A 320 5.76 -2.59 19.25
N SER A 321 4.68 -2.93 18.53
CA SER A 321 4.16 -2.09 17.46
C SER A 321 3.71 -0.73 17.99
N PRO A 322 4.21 0.40 17.47
CA PRO A 322 3.69 1.71 17.83
C PRO A 322 2.23 1.87 17.39
N PRO A 323 1.43 2.71 18.07
CA PRO A 323 0.06 3.02 17.70
C PRO A 323 -0.07 3.51 16.25
N LEU A 324 -1.18 3.18 15.59
CA LEU A 324 -1.42 3.52 14.19
C LEU A 324 -1.24 5.02 13.89
N LYS A 325 -1.69 5.88 14.80
CA LYS A 325 -1.60 7.36 14.70
C LYS A 325 -0.17 7.90 14.66
N GLU A 326 0.81 7.16 15.20
CA GLU A 326 2.21 7.59 15.24
C GLU A 326 2.92 7.21 13.92
N VAL A 327 2.48 6.12 13.30
CA VAL A 327 3.05 5.57 12.06
C VAL A 327 2.45 6.21 10.82
N VAL A 328 1.12 6.38 10.79
CA VAL A 328 0.39 6.81 9.60
C VAL A 328 0.21 8.32 9.60
N LYS A 329 0.96 9.01 8.75
CA LYS A 329 1.09 10.48 8.81
C LYS A 329 -0.14 11.23 8.33
N HIS A 330 -0.79 10.71 7.30
CA HIS A 330 -2.00 11.32 6.72
C HIS A 330 -3.29 10.68 7.25
N LEU A 331 -3.26 10.08 8.46
CA LEU A 331 -4.42 9.40 9.07
C LEU A 331 -5.63 10.34 9.26
N TRP A 332 -5.36 11.64 9.42
CA TRP A 332 -6.37 12.69 9.56
C TRP A 332 -7.26 12.87 8.31
N LEU A 333 -6.87 12.35 7.14
CA LEU A 333 -7.72 12.32 5.94
C LEU A 333 -8.86 11.29 6.04
N MET A 334 -8.73 10.29 6.93
CA MET A 334 -9.67 9.17 7.00
C MET A 334 -10.74 9.43 8.07
N LYS A 335 -12.00 9.17 7.72
CA LYS A 335 -13.09 9.07 8.70
C LYS A 335 -12.82 7.94 9.70
N PRO A 336 -13.45 7.92 10.89
CA PRO A 336 -13.28 6.85 11.87
C PRO A 336 -13.51 5.44 11.28
N ARG A 337 -14.50 5.28 10.40
CA ARG A 337 -14.76 4.04 9.66
C ARG A 337 -13.58 3.63 8.77
N GLY A 338 -12.96 4.59 8.09
CA GLY A 338 -11.79 4.37 7.25
C GLY A 338 -10.55 3.96 8.05
N GLN A 339 -10.34 4.58 9.22
CA GLN A 339 -9.28 4.19 10.14
C GLN A 339 -9.48 2.78 10.70
N HIS A 340 -10.73 2.41 11.00
CA HIS A 340 -11.09 1.06 11.41
C HIS A 340 -10.79 0.03 10.30
N ILE A 341 -11.16 0.33 9.05
CA ILE A 341 -10.85 -0.52 7.89
C ILE A 341 -9.33 -0.69 7.71
N LEU A 342 -8.56 0.40 7.84
CA LEU A 342 -7.10 0.33 7.76
C LEU A 342 -6.52 -0.65 8.80
N ARG A 343 -7.02 -0.62 10.05
CA ARG A 343 -6.62 -1.59 11.09
C ARG A 343 -6.92 -3.03 10.67
N ARG A 344 -8.12 -3.29 10.11
CA ARG A 344 -8.49 -4.61 9.61
C ARG A 344 -7.57 -5.07 8.48
N LEU A 345 -7.27 -4.21 7.52
CA LEU A 345 -6.36 -4.53 6.41
C LEU A 345 -4.96 -4.92 6.89
N LEU A 346 -4.41 -4.20 7.87
CA LEU A 346 -3.11 -4.53 8.47
C LEU A 346 -3.13 -5.93 9.13
N TRP A 347 -4.21 -6.24 9.85
CA TRP A 347 -4.40 -7.58 10.41
C TRP A 347 -4.52 -8.66 9.35
N VAL A 348 -5.30 -8.42 8.29
CA VAL A 348 -5.40 -9.37 7.17
C VAL A 348 -4.01 -9.61 6.58
N SER A 349 -3.25 -8.56 6.25
CA SER A 349 -1.88 -8.71 5.72
C SER A 349 -0.96 -9.51 6.65
N GLN A 350 -0.99 -9.26 7.96
CA GLN A 350 -0.18 -10.00 8.94
C GLN A 350 -0.57 -11.49 9.04
N LEU A 351 -1.84 -11.82 8.84
CA LEU A 351 -2.36 -13.18 8.98
C LEU A 351 -2.29 -13.98 7.69
N THR A 352 -2.32 -13.31 6.53
CA THR A 352 -2.29 -13.98 5.22
C THR A 352 -0.90 -14.04 4.60
N SER A 353 0.02 -13.13 4.94
CA SER A 353 1.41 -13.16 4.47
C SER A 353 2.37 -13.49 5.59
N ASN A 354 3.27 -14.44 5.33
CA ASN A 354 4.35 -14.83 6.24
C ASN A 354 5.65 -14.07 5.98
N GLN A 355 5.72 -13.27 4.92
CA GLN A 355 6.96 -12.62 4.47
C GLN A 355 7.19 -11.24 5.08
N ILE A 356 6.14 -10.61 5.63
CA ILE A 356 6.21 -9.27 6.18
C ILE A 356 6.87 -9.34 7.57
N GLU A 357 8.20 -9.30 7.59
CA GLU A 357 9.00 -9.13 8.79
C GLU A 357 9.04 -7.65 9.20
N PHE A 358 9.19 -6.76 8.22
CA PHE A 358 9.41 -5.33 8.44
C PHE A 358 8.98 -4.51 7.21
N CYS A 359 7.98 -3.64 7.35
CA CYS A 359 7.49 -2.76 6.28
C CYS A 359 6.73 -1.52 6.81
N PRO A 360 7.41 -0.52 7.40
CA PRO A 360 6.76 0.69 7.95
C PRO A 360 6.06 1.55 6.89
N PHE A 361 6.37 1.34 5.61
CA PHE A 361 5.69 1.98 4.49
C PHE A 361 4.27 1.42 4.26
N LEU A 362 4.03 0.14 4.55
CA LEU A 362 2.77 -0.53 4.20
C LEU A 362 1.52 0.16 4.79
N PRO A 363 1.48 0.61 6.06
CA PRO A 363 0.34 1.38 6.58
C PRO A 363 0.07 2.67 5.82
N ASN A 364 1.11 3.41 5.41
CA ASN A 364 0.98 4.66 4.64
C ASN A 364 0.56 4.39 3.19
N LEU A 365 1.03 3.29 2.59
CA LEU A 365 0.59 2.81 1.29
C LEU A 365 -0.91 2.46 1.30
N MET A 366 -1.36 1.65 2.27
CA MET A 366 -2.76 1.26 2.42
C MET A 366 -3.67 2.46 2.63
N LEU A 367 -3.28 3.44 3.45
CA LEU A 367 -4.06 4.68 3.59
C LEU A 367 -4.18 5.43 2.26
N THR A 368 -3.07 5.56 1.52
CA THR A 368 -3.07 6.26 0.24
C THR A 368 -3.98 5.55 -0.78
N LEU A 369 -4.00 4.22 -0.78
CA LEU A 369 -4.92 3.42 -1.59
C LEU A 369 -6.37 3.58 -1.13
N LEU A 370 -6.68 3.42 0.16
CA LEU A 370 -8.03 3.59 0.70
C LEU A 370 -8.64 4.98 0.43
N THR A 371 -7.79 5.97 0.11
CA THR A 371 -8.28 7.29 -0.31
C THR A 371 -9.06 7.22 -1.63
N PHE A 372 -8.65 6.34 -2.55
CA PHE A 372 -9.22 6.24 -3.90
C PHE A 372 -9.94 4.92 -4.17
N PHE A 373 -9.69 3.90 -3.36
CA PHE A 373 -10.18 2.54 -3.54
C PHE A 373 -11.08 2.11 -2.40
N SER A 374 -11.96 1.15 -2.67
CA SER A 374 -12.64 0.40 -1.63
C SER A 374 -11.66 -0.45 -0.82
N GLU A 375 -12.13 -0.99 0.29
CA GLU A 375 -11.36 -1.90 1.12
C GLU A 375 -10.88 -3.14 0.34
N ALA A 376 -11.78 -3.77 -0.41
CA ALA A 376 -11.47 -4.97 -1.18
C ALA A 376 -10.44 -4.69 -2.29
N GLU A 377 -10.63 -3.60 -3.04
CA GLU A 377 -9.68 -3.18 -4.08
C GLU A 377 -8.30 -2.83 -3.49
N THR A 378 -8.28 -2.18 -2.32
CA THR A 378 -7.02 -1.88 -1.63
C THR A 378 -6.29 -3.14 -1.24
N MET A 379 -6.99 -4.10 -0.62
CA MET A 379 -6.37 -5.37 -0.23
C MET A 379 -5.92 -6.17 -1.44
N PHE A 380 -6.66 -6.11 -2.54
CA PHE A 380 -6.27 -6.75 -3.79
C PHE A 380 -4.91 -6.21 -4.29
N ILE A 381 -4.78 -4.88 -4.46
CA ILE A 381 -3.53 -4.26 -4.91
C ILE A 381 -2.36 -4.61 -3.98
N VAL A 382 -2.58 -4.58 -2.66
CA VAL A 382 -1.56 -4.95 -1.68
C VAL A 382 -1.18 -6.44 -1.80
N SER A 383 -2.17 -7.32 -1.96
CA SER A 383 -1.93 -8.76 -2.09
C SER A 383 -1.12 -9.07 -3.34
N GLU A 384 -1.37 -8.39 -4.46
CA GLU A 384 -0.57 -8.53 -5.68
C GLU A 384 0.89 -8.12 -5.46
N LEU A 385 1.14 -6.99 -4.77
CA LEU A 385 2.50 -6.57 -4.44
C LEU A 385 3.22 -7.57 -3.53
N LEU A 386 2.49 -8.16 -2.57
CA LEU A 386 3.03 -9.18 -1.69
C LEU A 386 3.33 -10.46 -2.46
N LEU A 387 2.38 -10.98 -3.25
CA LEU A 387 2.54 -12.17 -4.09
C LEU A 387 3.71 -12.03 -5.08
N GLU A 388 3.86 -10.86 -5.71
CA GLU A 388 4.99 -10.57 -6.59
C GLU A 388 6.31 -10.68 -5.80
N ALA A 389 6.37 -10.10 -4.60
CA ALA A 389 7.54 -10.21 -3.74
C ALA A 389 7.82 -11.66 -3.30
N GLU A 390 6.79 -12.48 -3.11
CA GLU A 390 6.96 -13.90 -2.78
C GLU A 390 7.52 -14.71 -3.95
N SER A 391 7.11 -14.35 -5.17
CA SER A 391 7.52 -15.00 -6.41
C SER A 391 8.86 -14.51 -6.96
N ALA A 392 9.40 -13.41 -6.42
CA ALA A 392 10.63 -12.80 -6.89
C ALA A 392 11.81 -13.78 -6.75
N SER A 393 12.51 -14.01 -7.86
CA SER A 393 13.72 -14.85 -7.84
C SER A 393 14.83 -14.22 -7.01
N SER A 394 15.84 -15.00 -6.59
CA SER A 394 16.98 -14.48 -5.81
C SER A 394 17.73 -13.32 -6.48
N ASP A 395 17.62 -13.20 -7.80
CA ASP A 395 18.28 -12.18 -8.61
C ASP A 395 17.41 -10.93 -8.86
N GLU A 396 16.09 -11.02 -8.66
CA GLU A 396 15.14 -9.92 -8.84
C GLU A 396 14.76 -9.32 -7.48
N ALA A 397 14.89 -7.99 -7.37
CA ALA A 397 14.47 -7.29 -6.15
C ALA A 397 12.93 -7.18 -6.15
N PRO A 398 12.25 -7.51 -5.04
CA PRO A 398 10.81 -7.31 -4.95
C PRO A 398 10.47 -5.82 -5.08
N LYS A 399 9.31 -5.48 -5.67
CA LYS A 399 8.86 -4.08 -5.75
C LYS A 399 8.72 -3.43 -4.38
N ILE A 400 8.32 -4.20 -3.36
CA ILE A 400 8.16 -3.75 -1.97
C ILE A 400 9.20 -4.38 -1.06
N ILE A 401 9.69 -3.61 -0.08
CA ILE A 401 10.64 -4.05 0.94
C ILE A 401 9.86 -4.65 2.10
N LEU A 402 10.14 -5.92 2.44
CA LEU A 402 9.39 -6.70 3.44
C LEU A 402 10.24 -7.18 4.63
N SER A 403 11.55 -6.95 4.61
CA SER A 403 12.44 -7.30 5.73
C SER A 403 13.42 -6.20 6.09
N LEU A 404 13.92 -6.23 7.33
CA LEU A 404 14.91 -5.27 7.81
C LEU A 404 16.21 -5.40 7.02
N GLY A 405 16.60 -6.63 6.64
CA GLY A 405 17.77 -6.87 5.79
C GLY A 405 17.66 -6.23 4.40
N GLN A 406 16.47 -6.26 3.79
CA GLN A 406 16.23 -5.56 2.53
C GLN A 406 16.25 -4.03 2.71
N MET A 407 15.69 -3.52 3.81
CA MET A 407 15.73 -2.09 4.15
C MET A 407 17.16 -1.57 4.34
N GLN A 408 18.02 -2.33 5.04
CA GLN A 408 19.43 -2.01 5.20
C GLN A 408 20.15 -1.93 3.85
N LYS A 409 19.86 -2.85 2.92
CA LYS A 409 20.41 -2.82 1.56
C LYS A 409 19.94 -1.58 0.80
N GLN A 410 18.66 -1.19 0.92
CA GLN A 410 18.14 0.04 0.33
C GLN A 410 18.85 1.28 0.89
N ALA A 411 19.06 1.36 2.21
CA ALA A 411 19.78 2.45 2.86
C ALA A 411 21.24 2.56 2.37
N LYS A 412 21.95 1.44 2.24
CA LYS A 412 23.30 1.41 1.66
C LYS A 412 23.32 1.90 0.22
N LEU A 413 22.34 1.50 -0.59
CA LEU A 413 22.20 1.99 -1.95
C LEU A 413 21.93 3.49 -1.99
N PHE A 414 21.09 4.00 -1.09
CA PHE A 414 20.82 5.43 -0.98
C PHE A 414 22.10 6.24 -0.73
N VAL A 415 22.92 5.82 0.25
CA VAL A 415 24.22 6.46 0.54
C VAL A 415 25.16 6.37 -0.66
N ARG A 416 25.28 5.18 -1.26
CA ARG A 416 26.16 4.95 -2.42
C ARG A 416 25.80 5.82 -3.62
N GLU A 417 24.52 5.92 -3.95
CA GLU A 417 24.06 6.74 -5.06
C GLU A 417 24.13 8.24 -4.73
N GLY A 418 23.88 8.62 -3.48
CA GLY A 418 24.03 9.98 -2.99
C GLY A 418 25.44 10.55 -3.16
N ARG A 419 26.47 9.70 -3.00
CA ARG A 419 27.89 10.03 -3.20
C ARG A 419 28.31 10.18 -4.66
N LYS A 420 27.44 9.91 -5.64
CA LYS A 420 27.78 10.07 -7.06
C LYS A 420 27.73 11.53 -7.49
N ARG A 421 28.61 11.88 -8.42
CA ARG A 421 28.61 13.20 -9.07
C ARG A 421 27.25 13.49 -9.72
N GLY A 422 26.73 14.70 -9.50
CA GLY A 422 25.43 15.13 -10.02
C GLY A 422 24.24 14.72 -9.16
N VAL A 423 24.47 14.08 -8.01
CA VAL A 423 23.46 13.81 -6.98
C VAL A 423 23.68 14.80 -5.83
N VAL A 424 24.19 14.36 -4.67
CA VAL A 424 24.47 15.24 -3.50
C VAL A 424 25.76 14.83 -2.75
N PRO A 425 26.90 14.63 -3.44
CA PRO A 425 28.11 14.09 -2.79
C PRO A 425 28.65 14.98 -1.67
N GLU A 426 28.55 16.29 -1.84
CA GLU A 426 29.01 17.29 -0.86
C GLU A 426 28.20 17.22 0.43
N VAL A 427 26.88 17.03 0.34
CA VAL A 427 26.00 16.85 1.50
C VAL A 427 26.40 15.60 2.28
N PHE A 428 26.59 14.46 1.61
CA PHE A 428 26.97 13.23 2.30
C PHE A 428 28.35 13.32 2.95
N ALA A 429 29.32 13.94 2.26
CA ALA A 429 30.65 14.18 2.82
C ALA A 429 30.60 15.10 4.05
N HIS A 430 29.76 16.15 4.00
CA HIS A 430 29.55 17.07 5.12
C HIS A 430 28.91 16.38 6.32
N LEU A 431 27.81 15.64 6.11
CA LEU A 431 27.12 14.88 7.16
C LEU A 431 28.04 13.83 7.81
N GLU A 432 28.87 13.16 7.01
CA GLU A 432 29.89 12.23 7.52
C GLU A 432 30.98 12.97 8.32
N GLY A 433 31.40 14.16 7.87
CA GLY A 433 32.32 15.04 8.59
C GLY A 433 31.78 15.53 9.94
N LEU A 434 30.45 15.67 10.08
CA LEU A 434 29.78 15.94 11.35
C LEU A 434 29.70 14.71 12.27
N GLY A 435 30.11 13.52 11.81
CA GLY A 435 30.07 12.27 12.58
C GLY A 435 28.76 11.50 12.48
N ILE A 436 27.89 11.81 11.50
CA ILE A 436 26.62 11.11 11.32
C ILE A 436 26.85 9.76 10.64
N ASN A 437 26.30 8.70 11.22
CA ASN A 437 26.22 7.41 10.54
C ASN A 437 25.18 7.49 9.40
N LEU A 438 25.69 7.62 8.18
CA LEU A 438 24.87 7.83 6.98
C LEU A 438 23.91 6.67 6.70
N GLU A 439 24.32 5.42 6.96
CA GLU A 439 23.48 4.25 6.72
C GLU A 439 22.31 4.19 7.72
N GLU A 440 22.55 4.53 8.99
CA GLU A 440 21.52 4.61 10.03
C GLU A 440 20.56 5.76 9.79
N ALA A 441 21.09 6.94 9.43
CA ALA A 441 20.27 8.09 9.05
C ALA A 441 19.41 7.80 7.82
N ALA A 442 19.98 7.18 6.78
CA ALA A 442 19.25 6.80 5.57
C ALA A 442 18.14 5.77 5.86
N LEU A 443 18.40 4.78 6.71
CA LEU A 443 17.40 3.80 7.13
C LEU A 443 16.22 4.50 7.82
N ARG A 444 16.48 5.38 8.80
CA ARG A 444 15.44 6.15 9.48
C ARG A 444 14.66 7.08 8.55
N PHE A 445 15.36 7.65 7.57
CA PHE A 445 14.79 8.58 6.61
C PHE A 445 13.84 7.91 5.61
N LEU A 446 14.17 6.70 5.14
CA LEU A 446 13.44 6.02 4.08
C LEU A 446 12.35 5.05 4.58
N GLN A 447 12.39 4.63 5.85
CA GLN A 447 11.61 3.50 6.38
C GLN A 447 10.09 3.59 6.15
N ASP A 448 9.51 4.79 6.23
CA ASP A 448 8.06 5.01 6.10
C ASP A 448 7.67 5.39 4.65
N GLY A 449 8.58 5.17 3.70
CA GLY A 449 8.40 5.54 2.30
C GLY A 449 8.32 7.05 2.07
N LEU A 450 8.92 7.86 2.95
CA LEU A 450 8.91 9.33 2.94
C LEU A 450 7.53 9.94 3.26
N ALA A 451 6.60 9.15 3.81
CA ALA A 451 5.27 9.64 4.16
C ALA A 451 5.32 10.80 5.17
N ASN A 452 6.31 10.81 6.07
CA ASN A 452 6.56 11.90 7.01
C ASN A 452 7.25 13.14 6.41
N LYS A 453 7.82 13.04 5.20
CA LYS A 453 8.52 14.15 4.54
C LYS A 453 7.67 14.80 3.46
N LEU A 454 6.71 14.06 2.90
CA LEU A 454 5.95 14.48 1.74
C LEU A 454 4.53 14.93 2.12
N PRO A 455 4.06 16.06 1.56
CA PRO A 455 2.64 16.38 1.60
C PRO A 455 1.85 15.31 0.83
N PHE A 456 0.58 15.13 1.18
CA PHE A 456 -0.23 14.01 0.67
C PHE A 456 -0.26 13.89 -0.86
N ARG A 457 -0.30 15.02 -1.60
CA ARG A 457 -0.29 15.00 -3.07
C ARG A 457 1.05 14.58 -3.67
N ALA A 458 2.17 14.93 -3.04
CA ALA A 458 3.48 14.42 -3.41
C ALA A 458 3.61 12.93 -3.07
N LEU A 459 3.06 12.49 -1.93
CA LEU A 459 2.98 11.08 -1.58
C LEU A 459 2.14 10.29 -2.60
N CYS A 460 0.99 10.79 -3.06
CA CYS A 460 0.21 10.17 -4.13
C CYS A 460 1.03 10.02 -5.42
N ARG A 461 1.87 11.00 -5.75
CA ARG A 461 2.73 10.96 -6.93
C ARG A 461 3.82 9.89 -6.79
N LEU A 462 4.43 9.81 -5.62
CA LEU A 462 5.39 8.76 -5.26
C LEU A 462 4.72 7.38 -5.34
N VAL A 463 3.56 7.20 -4.71
CA VAL A 463 2.82 5.92 -4.69
C VAL A 463 2.47 5.46 -6.10
N GLY A 464 1.95 6.36 -6.95
CA GLY A 464 1.63 6.02 -8.34
C GLY A 464 2.84 5.47 -9.11
N ALA A 465 4.01 6.11 -8.98
CA ALA A 465 5.23 5.63 -9.61
C ALA A 465 5.77 4.35 -8.94
N PHE A 466 5.68 4.25 -7.61
CA PHE A 466 6.09 3.09 -6.83
C PHE A 466 5.34 1.82 -7.24
N LEU A 467 4.03 1.91 -7.50
CA LEU A 467 3.25 0.74 -7.93
C LEU A 467 3.81 0.11 -9.21
N GLY A 468 4.32 0.93 -10.13
CA GLY A 468 4.91 0.47 -11.39
C GLY A 468 6.39 0.10 -11.33
N GLU A 469 7.19 0.83 -10.56
CA GLU A 469 8.66 0.74 -10.58
C GLU A 469 9.28 0.22 -9.26
N GLY A 470 8.48 0.07 -8.21
CA GLY A 470 8.89 -0.42 -6.91
C GLY A 470 9.71 0.57 -6.07
N TRP A 471 10.43 0.01 -5.09
CA TRP A 471 11.13 0.71 -4.02
C TRP A 471 12.18 1.73 -4.49
N GLU A 472 12.69 1.61 -5.73
CA GLU A 472 13.65 2.57 -6.29
C GLU A 472 13.09 3.99 -6.35
N VAL A 473 11.76 4.12 -6.50
CA VAL A 473 11.08 5.41 -6.52
C VAL A 473 11.26 6.13 -5.18
N ILE A 474 11.15 5.42 -4.06
CA ILE A 474 11.36 5.98 -2.72
C ILE A 474 12.80 6.52 -2.61
N LEU A 475 13.79 5.77 -3.09
CA LEU A 475 15.20 6.18 -3.09
C LEU A 475 15.40 7.46 -3.93
N ARG A 476 14.82 7.52 -5.13
CA ARG A 476 14.90 8.70 -6.03
C ARG A 476 14.30 9.94 -5.39
N PHE A 477 13.10 9.83 -4.82
CA PHE A 477 12.44 10.94 -4.13
C PHE A 477 13.24 11.39 -2.91
N GLY A 478 13.80 10.46 -2.13
CA GLY A 478 14.62 10.80 -0.98
C GLY A 478 15.87 11.60 -1.35
N LEU A 479 16.58 11.21 -2.41
CA LEU A 479 17.75 11.94 -2.90
C LEU A 479 17.37 13.29 -3.51
N ALA A 480 16.21 13.39 -4.15
CA ALA A 480 15.69 14.66 -4.65
C ALA A 480 15.38 15.64 -3.51
N LEU A 481 14.80 15.17 -2.41
CA LEU A 481 14.57 15.97 -1.20
C LEU A 481 15.89 16.47 -0.60
N MET A 482 16.90 15.60 -0.53
CA MET A 482 18.23 16.02 -0.07
C MET A 482 18.84 17.07 -0.99
N LYS A 483 18.65 16.94 -2.30
CA LYS A 483 19.13 17.91 -3.30
C LYS A 483 18.42 19.26 -3.17
N GLN A 484 17.12 19.28 -2.91
CA GLN A 484 16.38 20.53 -2.66
C GLN A 484 16.88 21.26 -1.41
N LYS A 485 17.28 20.50 -0.37
CA LYS A 485 17.78 21.03 0.91
C LYS A 485 19.31 21.10 0.99
N GLU A 486 20.02 21.01 -0.14
CA GLU A 486 21.49 20.92 -0.18
C GLU A 486 22.17 22.07 0.57
N ASN A 487 21.75 23.32 0.30
CA ASN A 487 22.30 24.49 0.99
C ASN A 487 22.03 24.47 2.51
N SER A 488 20.86 24.00 2.94
CA SER A 488 20.51 23.88 4.36
C SER A 488 21.39 22.87 5.06
N PHE A 489 21.65 21.72 4.44
CA PHE A 489 22.55 20.71 5.00
C PHE A 489 23.99 21.20 5.10
N LEU A 490 24.50 21.87 4.06
CA LEU A 490 25.87 22.41 4.07
C LEU A 490 26.06 23.55 5.08
N ALA A 491 24.98 24.20 5.51
CA ALA A 491 25.01 25.22 6.55
C ALA A 491 25.02 24.65 7.98
N CYS A 492 24.63 23.38 8.17
CA CYS A 492 24.59 22.75 9.49
C CYS A 492 26.00 22.64 10.09
N GLN A 493 26.13 22.97 11.38
CA GLN A 493 27.39 22.87 12.13
C GLN A 493 27.38 21.76 13.17
N SER A 494 26.21 21.18 13.44
CA SER A 494 26.02 20.12 14.44
C SER A 494 25.18 18.96 13.91
N VAL A 495 25.29 17.82 14.59
CA VAL A 495 24.50 16.62 14.30
C VAL A 495 23.01 16.89 14.50
N GLU A 496 22.66 17.65 15.53
CA GLU A 496 21.30 18.01 15.89
C GLU A 496 20.65 18.88 14.80
N GLU A 497 21.36 19.90 14.29
CA GLU A 497 20.87 20.73 13.19
C GLU A 497 20.65 19.91 11.91
N ALA A 498 21.58 19.00 11.60
CA ALA A 498 21.46 18.12 10.45
C ALA A 498 20.24 17.20 10.55
N PHE A 499 19.98 16.61 11.73
CA PHE A 499 18.77 15.82 11.96
C PHE A 499 17.50 16.68 11.92
N GLN A 500 17.52 17.92 12.41
CA GLN A 500 16.37 18.83 12.27
C GLN A 500 16.06 19.12 10.80
N VAL A 501 17.07 19.35 9.96
CA VAL A 501 16.88 19.54 8.51
C VAL A 501 16.34 18.27 7.85
N LEU A 502 16.87 17.10 8.22
CA LEU A 502 16.43 15.80 7.72
C LEU A 502 14.98 15.48 8.14
N GLU A 503 14.62 15.84 9.38
CA GLU A 503 13.31 15.56 9.95
C GLU A 503 12.24 16.54 9.48
N SER A 504 12.63 17.78 9.18
CA SER A 504 11.72 18.81 8.71
C SER A 504 10.92 18.32 7.49
N PRO A 505 9.58 18.44 7.50
CA PRO A 505 8.79 18.14 6.32
C PRO A 505 9.22 19.03 5.14
N CYS A 506 8.90 18.62 3.92
CA CYS A 506 8.92 19.56 2.80
C CYS A 506 7.93 20.68 3.14
N GLN A 507 8.30 21.96 2.96
CA GLN A 507 7.52 23.11 3.42
C GLN A 507 6.03 22.91 3.14
N GLU A 508 5.19 23.18 4.15
CA GLU A 508 3.73 23.06 4.14
C GLU A 508 3.07 24.11 3.23
N SER A 509 3.51 24.22 1.98
CA SER A 509 2.76 24.91 0.94
C SER A 509 1.69 23.94 0.45
N GLU A 510 0.50 24.09 1.01
CA GLU A 510 -0.73 23.36 0.67
C GLU A 510 -0.84 23.06 -0.84
N GLY A 511 -0.57 21.81 -1.23
CA GLY A 511 -0.98 21.29 -2.54
C GLY A 511 -0.38 21.91 -3.80
N ASN A 512 0.60 22.83 -3.71
CA ASN A 512 1.12 23.55 -4.88
C ASN A 512 1.60 22.59 -5.98
N HIS A 513 0.86 22.56 -7.09
CA HIS A 513 1.12 21.69 -8.23
C HIS A 513 2.56 21.79 -8.75
N GLU A 514 3.13 22.99 -8.78
CA GLU A 514 4.45 23.23 -9.36
C GLU A 514 5.56 22.61 -8.52
N GLU A 515 5.46 22.66 -7.19
CA GLU A 515 6.43 22.03 -6.28
C GLU A 515 6.42 20.51 -6.40
N VAL A 516 5.23 19.89 -6.46
CA VAL A 516 5.09 18.44 -6.68
C VAL A 516 5.75 18.02 -8.00
N ASN A 517 5.55 18.81 -9.05
CA ASN A 517 6.17 18.55 -10.34
C ASN A 517 7.68 18.77 -10.35
N GLN A 518 8.17 19.81 -9.70
CA GLN A 518 9.60 20.09 -9.59
C GLN A 518 10.31 18.96 -8.84
N LEU A 519 9.76 18.53 -7.71
CA LEU A 519 10.29 17.40 -6.94
C LEU A 519 10.34 16.13 -7.80
N THR A 520 9.26 15.83 -8.51
CA THR A 520 9.20 14.63 -9.34
C THR A 520 10.17 14.69 -10.52
N LYS A 521 10.24 15.83 -11.22
CA LYS A 521 11.21 16.07 -12.31
C LYS A 521 12.64 15.90 -11.79
N LEU A 522 12.95 16.45 -10.63
CA LEU A 522 14.25 16.33 -9.99
C LEU A 522 14.56 14.86 -9.69
N ALA A 523 13.68 14.13 -9.02
CA ALA A 523 13.85 12.72 -8.66
C ALA A 523 14.18 11.81 -9.87
N PHE A 524 13.50 12.02 -11.00
CA PHE A 524 13.74 11.24 -12.21
C PHE A 524 14.85 11.80 -13.13
N SER A 525 15.37 13.01 -12.84
CA SER A 525 16.56 13.56 -13.52
C SER A 525 17.88 13.04 -12.95
N LEU A 526 17.87 12.53 -11.72
CA LEU A 526 19.08 12.03 -11.06
C LEU A 526 19.67 10.83 -11.82
N PRO A 527 21.01 10.75 -11.97
CA PRO A 527 21.72 9.71 -12.73
C PRO A 527 21.81 8.36 -11.99
N ILE A 528 20.69 7.89 -11.43
CA ILE A 528 20.58 6.63 -10.67
C ILE A 528 20.22 5.49 -11.63
N LYS A 529 21.05 4.45 -11.68
CA LYS A 529 20.92 3.31 -12.60
C LYS A 529 21.41 2.01 -11.96
N ASN A 530 20.90 0.88 -12.44
CA ASN A 530 21.36 -0.48 -12.10
C ASN A 530 21.37 -0.75 -10.58
N LEU A 531 20.28 -0.40 -9.91
CA LEU A 531 20.10 -0.75 -8.51
C LEU A 531 19.78 -2.24 -8.41
N SER A 532 20.46 -2.94 -7.51
CA SER A 532 20.23 -4.36 -7.26
C SER A 532 20.51 -4.63 -5.80
N LEU A 533 19.48 -5.05 -5.07
CA LEU A 533 19.60 -5.46 -3.67
C LEU A 533 20.42 -6.75 -3.52
N ALA A 534 20.42 -7.62 -4.54
CA ALA A 534 21.18 -8.87 -4.54
C ALA A 534 22.69 -8.63 -4.42
N ARG A 535 23.20 -7.53 -5.00
CA ARG A 535 24.63 -7.18 -5.04
C ARG A 535 25.13 -6.44 -3.80
N VAL A 536 24.28 -6.23 -2.79
CA VAL A 536 24.60 -5.46 -1.59
C VAL A 536 24.54 -6.37 -0.37
N GLY A 537 25.62 -6.40 0.40
CA GLY A 537 25.67 -7.16 1.66
C GLY A 537 24.78 -6.54 2.74
N SER A 538 24.02 -7.38 3.44
CA SER A 538 23.18 -6.97 4.58
C SER A 538 23.99 -6.75 5.87
N SER A 539 25.22 -7.22 5.94
CA SER A 539 26.08 -7.10 7.13
C SER A 539 26.47 -5.64 7.41
N TRP A 540 25.85 -5.05 8.43
CA TRP A 540 26.42 -3.98 9.25
C TRP A 540 25.71 -4.01 10.61
N MET A 541 26.46 -3.78 11.69
CA MET A 541 25.95 -3.86 13.05
C MET A 541 25.15 -2.58 13.34
N ILE A 542 23.82 -2.67 13.42
CA ILE A 542 23.00 -1.55 13.88
C ILE A 542 23.27 -1.34 15.38
N SER A 543 23.44 -0.08 15.80
CA SER A 543 23.63 0.35 17.19
C SER A 543 22.48 -0.05 18.12
N HIS A 544 21.32 -0.33 17.54
CA HIS A 544 20.10 -0.77 18.18
C HIS A 544 19.93 -2.28 18.03
N PRO A 545 19.49 -2.99 19.08
CA PRO A 545 19.27 -4.42 19.00
C PRO A 545 18.32 -4.72 17.83
N ALA A 546 18.67 -5.72 17.02
CA ALA A 546 17.73 -6.30 16.08
C ALA A 546 16.43 -6.61 16.84
N PRO A 547 15.24 -6.43 16.22
CA PRO A 547 14.00 -6.84 16.86
C PRO A 547 14.21 -8.26 17.37
N LYS A 548 13.97 -8.48 18.68
CA LYS A 548 14.00 -9.85 19.20
C LYS A 548 13.06 -10.63 18.28
N GLN A 549 13.60 -11.63 17.58
CA GLN A 549 12.81 -12.56 16.75
C GLN A 549 11.71 -13.28 17.57
N GLY A 550 11.65 -13.05 18.88
CA GLY A 550 10.44 -13.18 19.67
C GLY A 550 9.37 -12.20 19.23
N TYR A 551 8.83 -12.39 18.03
CA TYR A 551 7.45 -12.08 17.77
C TYR A 551 6.63 -12.68 18.93
N ARG A 552 6.22 -11.86 19.89
CA ARG A 552 4.85 -11.96 20.36
C ARG A 552 4.00 -11.54 19.17
N LYS A 553 3.90 -12.46 18.19
CA LYS A 553 2.77 -12.57 17.30
C LYS A 553 1.59 -12.47 18.25
N HIS A 554 1.00 -11.29 18.40
CA HIS A 554 -0.30 -11.11 19.02
C HIS A 554 -1.30 -11.74 18.05
N LEU A 555 -1.17 -13.04 17.84
CA LEU A 555 -2.05 -13.82 17.03
C LEU A 555 -3.25 -14.09 17.92
N PHE A 556 -4.29 -13.28 17.77
CA PHE A 556 -5.65 -13.70 18.10
C PHE A 556 -6.15 -14.76 17.09
N CYS A 557 -5.31 -15.71 16.66
CA CYS A 557 -5.80 -16.87 15.91
C CYS A 557 -5.65 -18.08 16.81
N ARG A 558 -6.78 -18.51 17.34
CA ARG A 558 -6.95 -19.87 17.85
C ARG A 558 -6.98 -20.81 16.64
N PRO A 559 -6.39 -22.01 16.71
CA PRO A 559 -6.64 -23.03 15.70
C PRO A 559 -8.14 -23.38 15.64
N ARG A 560 -8.65 -23.75 14.47
CA ARG A 560 -9.99 -24.31 14.37
C ARG A 560 -9.94 -25.77 14.80
N LEU A 561 -10.46 -26.04 16.00
CA LEU A 561 -10.51 -27.41 16.55
C LEU A 561 -11.84 -28.06 16.14
N PHE A 562 -11.76 -29.13 15.35
CA PHE A 562 -12.90 -29.98 15.01
C PHE A 562 -13.18 -31.01 16.10
N GLU A 563 -14.42 -31.49 16.18
CA GLU A 563 -14.72 -32.64 17.04
C GLU A 563 -14.10 -33.92 16.46
N PRO A 564 -13.42 -34.76 17.26
CA PRO A 564 -13.15 -34.59 18.69
C PRO A 564 -12.03 -33.58 18.99
N ARG A 565 -12.29 -32.62 19.88
CA ARG A 565 -11.37 -31.48 20.17
C ARG A 565 -10.18 -31.80 21.09
N GLY A 566 -10.15 -32.98 21.69
CA GLY A 566 -9.22 -33.32 22.77
C GLY A 566 -9.50 -32.53 24.07
N HIS A 567 -8.63 -32.66 25.06
CA HIS A 567 -8.81 -32.05 26.39
C HIS A 567 -7.92 -30.83 26.63
N VAL A 568 -7.21 -30.37 25.59
CA VAL A 568 -6.30 -29.23 25.68
C VAL A 568 -7.11 -27.96 25.97
N PRO A 569 -6.80 -27.22 27.06
CA PRO A 569 -7.46 -25.95 27.36
C PRO A 569 -7.26 -24.92 26.24
N HIS A 570 -8.29 -24.13 25.95
CA HIS A 570 -8.24 -23.12 24.89
C HIS A 570 -7.12 -22.09 25.10
N GLU A 571 -6.85 -21.73 26.37
CA GLU A 571 -5.81 -20.78 26.73
C GLU A 571 -4.40 -21.31 26.39
N LEU A 572 -4.21 -22.64 26.42
CA LEU A 572 -2.93 -23.23 26.06
C LEU A 572 -2.70 -23.16 24.55
N TRP A 573 -3.74 -23.43 23.75
CA TRP A 573 -3.70 -23.26 22.30
C TRP A 573 -3.36 -21.82 21.90
N GLU A 574 -3.94 -20.82 22.58
CA GLU A 574 -3.62 -19.41 22.32
C GLU A 574 -2.14 -19.08 22.51
N VAL A 575 -1.48 -19.72 23.48
CA VAL A 575 -0.06 -19.46 23.76
C VAL A 575 0.87 -20.21 22.80
N ILE A 576 0.57 -21.46 22.45
CA ILE A 576 1.46 -22.28 21.62
C ILE A 576 1.23 -22.10 20.11
N TRP A 577 0.01 -21.77 19.67
CA TRP A 577 -0.30 -21.64 18.24
C TRP A 577 0.52 -20.56 17.52
N PRO A 578 0.86 -19.41 18.14
CA PRO A 578 1.78 -18.44 17.55
C PRO A 578 3.19 -18.99 17.25
N TRP A 579 3.63 -20.02 18.00
CA TRP A 579 4.92 -20.69 17.81
C TRP A 579 4.90 -21.72 16.66
N VAL A 580 3.72 -22.19 16.25
CA VAL A 580 3.59 -23.05 15.07
C VAL A 580 3.95 -22.25 13.81
N PRO A 581 4.73 -22.81 12.87
CA PRO A 581 5.10 -22.14 11.62
C PRO A 581 3.91 -21.66 10.82
N ALA A 582 4.05 -20.51 10.16
CA ALA A 582 2.97 -19.94 9.35
C ALA A 582 2.48 -20.91 8.26
N SER A 583 3.40 -21.67 7.65
CA SER A 583 3.10 -22.73 6.68
C SER A 583 2.30 -23.90 7.25
N CYS A 584 2.31 -24.08 8.57
CA CYS A 584 1.55 -25.13 9.26
C CYS A 584 0.24 -24.60 9.88
N ARG A 585 0.17 -23.30 10.21
CA ARG A 585 -1.04 -22.66 10.77
C ARG A 585 -2.17 -22.46 9.76
N VAL A 586 -1.91 -22.69 8.47
CA VAL A 586 -2.95 -22.75 7.43
C VAL A 586 -3.81 -24.01 7.56
N TYR A 587 -3.30 -25.03 8.24
CA TYR A 587 -3.98 -26.30 8.48
C TYR A 587 -4.69 -26.28 9.82
N ASP A 588 -5.75 -27.08 9.92
CA ASP A 588 -6.50 -27.22 11.15
C ASP A 588 -5.97 -28.43 11.95
N PRO A 589 -5.84 -28.33 13.29
CA PRO A 589 -5.43 -29.48 14.09
C PRO A 589 -6.54 -30.54 14.13
N HIS A 590 -6.20 -31.75 13.68
CA HIS A 590 -7.04 -32.93 13.76
C HIS A 590 -6.50 -33.89 14.81
N LEU A 591 -7.29 -34.22 15.82
CA LEU A 591 -6.92 -35.25 16.80
C LEU A 591 -6.87 -36.61 16.11
N VAL A 592 -5.68 -37.20 15.99
CA VAL A 592 -5.46 -38.48 15.29
C VAL A 592 -5.26 -39.66 16.23
N TYR A 593 -4.88 -39.41 17.48
CA TYR A 593 -4.70 -40.45 18.48
C TYR A 593 -4.96 -39.96 19.90
N VAL A 594 -5.73 -40.74 20.66
CA VAL A 594 -5.85 -40.63 22.12
C VAL A 594 -6.02 -42.01 22.76
N PRO A 595 -5.26 -42.38 23.82
CA PRO A 595 -5.30 -43.72 24.41
C PRO A 595 -6.68 -44.16 24.91
N VAL A 596 -7.52 -43.20 25.33
CA VAL A 596 -8.87 -43.48 25.84
C VAL A 596 -9.77 -44.08 24.75
N THR A 597 -9.62 -43.66 23.50
CA THR A 597 -10.43 -44.17 22.38
C THR A 597 -9.71 -45.23 21.55
N ASP A 598 -8.40 -45.09 21.38
CA ASP A 598 -7.60 -45.92 20.48
C ASP A 598 -6.82 -47.03 21.20
N GLY A 599 -6.84 -47.06 22.54
CA GLY A 599 -6.08 -47.98 23.38
C GLY A 599 -4.63 -47.54 23.62
N THR A 600 -3.97 -48.13 24.62
CA THR A 600 -2.61 -47.75 25.10
C THR A 600 -1.46 -48.41 24.32
N SER A 601 -1.76 -49.07 23.20
CA SER A 601 -0.74 -49.71 22.37
C SER A 601 0.02 -48.69 21.53
N LEU A 602 1.35 -48.59 21.73
CA LEU A 602 2.23 -47.77 20.90
C LEU A 602 2.13 -48.14 19.41
N ARG A 603 1.94 -49.43 19.10
CA ARG A 603 1.73 -49.87 17.72
C ARG A 603 0.49 -49.23 17.11
N THR A 604 -0.61 -49.14 17.87
CA THR A 604 -1.83 -48.47 17.41
C THR A 604 -1.61 -46.97 17.21
N CYS A 605 -0.90 -46.30 18.13
CA CYS A 605 -0.51 -44.90 18.00
C CYS A 605 0.25 -44.64 16.68
N LEU A 606 1.26 -45.47 16.38
CA LEU A 606 2.08 -45.32 15.18
C LEU A 606 1.30 -45.63 13.88
N GLU A 607 0.42 -46.63 13.88
CA GLU A 607 -0.42 -46.92 12.71
C GLU A 607 -1.47 -45.82 12.45
N LYS A 608 -2.00 -45.18 13.50
CA LYS A 608 -2.86 -44.00 13.36
C LYS A 608 -2.10 -42.81 12.79
N CYS A 609 -0.92 -42.50 13.34
CA CYS A 609 -0.07 -41.41 12.86
C CYS A 609 0.37 -41.61 11.40
N LYS A 610 0.59 -42.86 10.97
CA LYS A 610 0.96 -43.21 9.59
C LYS A 610 -0.09 -42.77 8.54
N GLN A 611 -1.37 -42.63 8.93
CA GLN A 611 -2.42 -42.14 8.03
C GLN A 611 -2.21 -40.66 7.66
N SER A 612 -1.47 -39.91 8.48
CA SER A 612 -1.12 -38.50 8.31
C SER A 612 0.40 -38.31 8.16
N LYS A 613 1.10 -39.23 7.48
CA LYS A 613 2.57 -39.28 7.39
C LYS A 613 3.26 -37.98 6.94
N ASP A 614 2.57 -37.16 6.13
CA ASP A 614 3.10 -35.91 5.58
C ASP A 614 2.69 -34.69 6.43
N ALA A 615 1.89 -34.88 7.48
CA ALA A 615 1.42 -33.82 8.36
C ALA A 615 2.48 -33.40 9.39
N ALA A 616 2.44 -32.14 9.79
CA ALA A 616 3.14 -31.68 10.99
C ALA A 616 2.30 -32.04 12.21
N MET A 617 2.89 -32.02 13.40
CA MET A 617 2.26 -32.53 14.60
C MET A 617 2.39 -31.58 15.77
N VAL A 618 1.31 -31.45 16.55
CA VAL A 618 1.36 -30.94 17.92
C VAL A 618 0.88 -32.07 18.83
N PHE A 619 1.61 -32.37 19.89
CA PHE A 619 1.20 -33.39 20.85
C PHE A 619 1.24 -32.88 22.28
N PHE A 620 0.42 -33.49 23.14
CA PHE A 620 0.22 -33.11 24.52
C PHE A 620 0.29 -34.33 25.43
N VAL A 621 0.98 -34.20 26.55
CA VAL A 621 1.14 -35.19 27.60
C VAL A 621 0.66 -34.56 28.90
N TYR A 622 -0.15 -35.31 29.64
CA TYR A 622 -0.75 -34.87 30.89
C TYR A 622 -0.29 -35.78 32.03
N ASN A 623 0.16 -35.20 33.14
CA ASN A 623 0.45 -35.96 34.36
C ASN A 623 -0.76 -35.98 35.32
N SER A 624 -0.63 -36.69 36.44
CA SER A 624 -1.62 -36.75 37.52
C SER A 624 -1.88 -35.39 38.19
N ASP A 625 -0.87 -34.51 38.19
CA ASP A 625 -0.93 -33.16 38.78
C ASP A 625 -1.54 -32.14 37.82
N MET A 626 -2.11 -32.58 36.68
CA MET A 626 -2.70 -31.74 35.64
C MET A 626 -1.71 -30.75 34.99
N ASP A 627 -0.41 -30.97 35.16
CA ASP A 627 0.62 -30.33 34.35
C ASP A 627 0.53 -30.85 32.92
N ILE A 628 0.80 -29.95 31.97
CA ILE A 628 0.75 -30.26 30.54
C ILE A 628 2.13 -29.99 29.95
N VAL A 629 2.71 -30.99 29.30
CA VAL A 629 3.90 -30.83 28.47
C VAL A 629 3.62 -31.30 27.05
N GLY A 630 4.40 -30.83 26.10
CA GLY A 630 4.19 -31.22 24.72
C GLY A 630 5.23 -30.62 23.79
N GLY A 631 5.00 -30.81 22.50
CA GLY A 631 5.87 -30.26 21.49
C GLY A 631 5.19 -30.14 20.13
N PHE A 632 5.75 -29.26 19.33
CA PHE A 632 5.49 -29.18 17.90
C PHE A 632 6.65 -29.84 17.14
N SER A 633 6.29 -30.66 16.17
CA SER A 633 7.22 -31.30 15.26
C SER A 633 6.81 -31.06 13.81
N PRO A 634 7.75 -30.75 12.90
CA PRO A 634 7.49 -30.69 11.46
C PRO A 634 7.01 -32.03 10.86
N LEU A 635 7.20 -33.12 11.61
CA LEU A 635 6.86 -34.49 11.26
C LEU A 635 5.93 -35.11 12.30
N ILE A 636 5.03 -35.97 11.84
CA ILE A 636 4.25 -36.85 12.72
C ILE A 636 5.05 -38.07 13.20
N TRP A 637 4.63 -38.71 14.29
CA TRP A 637 5.25 -39.94 14.78
C TRP A 637 5.23 -41.05 13.72
N ALA A 638 6.41 -41.54 13.35
CA ALA A 638 6.59 -42.65 12.42
C ALA A 638 7.63 -43.63 12.96
N ARG A 639 7.42 -44.93 12.75
CA ARG A 639 8.35 -45.97 13.23
C ARG A 639 9.74 -45.75 12.63
N SER A 640 10.75 -45.67 13.49
CA SER A 640 12.15 -45.44 13.12
C SER A 640 13.10 -46.39 13.87
N SER A 641 14.22 -46.74 13.25
CA SER A 641 15.29 -47.53 13.89
C SER A 641 16.21 -46.68 14.78
N GLY A 642 16.14 -45.36 14.66
CA GLY A 642 16.90 -44.36 15.42
C GLY A 642 16.24 -42.99 15.33
N TYR A 643 16.97 -41.92 15.64
CA TYR A 643 16.51 -40.56 15.36
C TYR A 643 16.27 -40.36 13.87
N VAL A 644 15.22 -39.61 13.53
CA VAL A 644 14.91 -39.27 12.14
C VAL A 644 16.02 -38.39 11.55
N ASP A 645 16.38 -38.65 10.29
CA ASP A 645 17.33 -37.82 9.54
C ASP A 645 16.67 -36.50 9.14
N LEU A 646 17.14 -35.40 9.74
CA LEU A 646 16.60 -34.07 9.50
C LEU A 646 16.81 -33.56 8.07
N LEU A 647 17.84 -34.04 7.37
CA LEU A 647 18.06 -33.68 5.96
C LEU A 647 17.03 -34.31 5.01
N SER A 648 16.35 -35.36 5.46
CA SER A 648 15.29 -36.03 4.71
C SER A 648 13.89 -35.45 4.96
N CYS A 649 13.79 -34.44 5.83
CA CYS A 649 12.51 -33.86 6.23
C CYS A 649 11.97 -32.88 5.17
N PRO A 650 10.67 -32.96 4.81
CA PRO A 650 10.04 -32.02 3.88
C PRO A 650 9.83 -30.61 4.45
N ARG A 651 9.97 -30.44 5.78
CA ARG A 651 9.83 -29.16 6.49
C ARG A 651 11.05 -28.92 7.36
N ALA A 652 11.42 -27.65 7.54
CA ALA A 652 12.55 -27.25 8.37
C ALA A 652 12.36 -27.69 9.83
N SER A 653 13.38 -28.32 10.40
CA SER A 653 13.42 -28.75 11.80
C SER A 653 13.61 -27.61 12.79
N ASP A 654 14.09 -26.47 12.30
CA ASP A 654 14.41 -25.28 13.11
C ASP A 654 13.17 -24.65 13.75
N ASP A 655 12.01 -25.03 13.24
CA ASP A 655 10.69 -24.62 13.72
C ASP A 655 10.16 -25.48 14.89
N ALA A 656 10.84 -26.58 15.25
CA ALA A 656 10.41 -27.46 16.33
C ALA A 656 10.52 -26.76 17.70
N PHE A 657 9.63 -27.09 18.62
CA PHE A 657 9.70 -26.59 20.00
C PHE A 657 9.05 -27.56 20.99
N VAL A 658 9.44 -27.44 22.26
CA VAL A 658 8.75 -28.06 23.39
C VAL A 658 8.14 -27.00 24.30
N PHE A 659 7.13 -27.36 25.06
CA PHE A 659 6.51 -26.46 26.03
C PHE A 659 6.12 -27.20 27.30
N ARG A 660 5.93 -26.42 28.37
CA ARG A 660 5.32 -26.88 29.62
C ARG A 660 4.35 -25.85 30.18
N ARG A 661 3.32 -26.33 30.85
CA ARG A 661 2.40 -25.56 31.69
C ARG A 661 2.28 -26.30 33.02
N LEU A 662 2.90 -25.74 34.05
CA LEU A 662 2.83 -26.29 35.40
C LEU A 662 1.60 -25.70 36.13
N GLN A 663 0.80 -26.55 36.78
CA GLN A 663 -0.41 -26.13 37.48
C GLN A 663 -0.10 -25.10 38.57
N LYS A 664 1.00 -25.27 39.30
CA LYS A 664 1.44 -24.36 40.37
C LYS A 664 1.71 -22.93 39.88
N THR A 665 2.28 -22.78 38.69
CA THR A 665 2.66 -21.45 38.15
C THR A 665 1.60 -20.89 37.23
N GLY A 666 0.78 -21.74 36.61
CA GLY A 666 -0.22 -21.39 35.60
C GLY A 666 0.35 -20.80 34.30
N LYS A 667 1.67 -20.55 34.24
CA LYS A 667 2.37 -19.97 33.10
C LYS A 667 2.79 -21.06 32.13
N VAL A 668 2.69 -20.74 30.84
CA VAL A 668 3.19 -21.59 29.76
C VAL A 668 4.59 -21.12 29.38
N GLU A 669 5.55 -22.03 29.38
CA GLU A 669 6.92 -21.79 28.94
C GLU A 669 7.16 -22.59 27.66
N VAL A 670 7.80 -21.97 26.67
CA VAL A 670 8.08 -22.57 25.36
C VAL A 670 9.58 -22.48 25.08
N PHE A 671 10.16 -23.58 24.62
CA PHE A 671 11.59 -23.74 24.37
C PHE A 671 11.80 -24.15 22.90
N PRO A 672 12.31 -23.25 22.05
CA PRO A 672 12.50 -23.53 20.63
C PRO A 672 13.70 -24.44 20.38
N TRP A 673 13.77 -25.00 19.17
CA TRP A 673 14.93 -25.73 18.70
C TRP A 673 16.21 -24.88 18.79
N SER A 674 17.25 -25.45 19.40
CA SER A 674 18.51 -24.74 19.65
C SER A 674 19.52 -24.84 18.51
N GLY A 675 19.33 -25.79 17.58
CA GLY A 675 20.31 -26.11 16.53
C GLY A 675 21.60 -26.76 17.03
N LYS A 676 21.74 -27.06 18.33
CA LYS A 676 22.99 -27.59 18.93
C LYS A 676 23.26 -29.07 18.61
N ASN A 677 22.25 -29.83 18.17
CA ASN A 677 22.35 -31.20 17.70
C ASN A 677 21.30 -31.47 16.62
N GLN A 678 21.27 -32.70 16.08
CA GLN A 678 20.34 -33.12 15.01
C GLN A 678 19.30 -34.14 15.53
N MET A 679 19.09 -34.23 16.84
CA MET A 679 18.25 -35.25 17.47
C MET A 679 16.85 -34.72 17.78
N LEU A 680 15.94 -34.80 16.81
CA LEU A 680 14.58 -34.28 16.97
C LEU A 680 13.62 -35.30 17.56
N LEU A 681 13.41 -36.43 16.87
CA LEU A 681 12.40 -37.40 17.27
C LEU A 681 12.80 -38.82 16.89
N GLN A 682 12.37 -39.79 17.69
CA GLN A 682 12.48 -41.23 17.45
C GLN A 682 11.22 -41.92 17.95
N ALA A 683 10.71 -42.90 17.20
CA ALA A 683 9.62 -43.75 17.67
C ALA A 683 9.90 -45.23 17.39
N SER A 684 10.10 -46.02 18.44
CA SER A 684 10.41 -47.44 18.35
C SER A 684 9.62 -48.24 19.38
N GLU A 685 9.20 -49.44 19.02
CA GLU A 685 8.52 -50.35 19.96
C GLU A 685 9.42 -50.80 21.13
N VAL A 686 10.75 -50.65 20.98
CA VAL A 686 11.73 -50.95 22.02
C VAL A 686 11.91 -49.78 22.98
N HIS A 687 11.97 -48.56 22.45
CA HIS A 687 12.37 -47.36 23.18
C HIS A 687 11.24 -46.37 23.45
N GLY A 688 10.02 -46.63 22.97
CA GLY A 688 8.91 -45.69 23.10
C GLY A 688 8.98 -44.53 22.10
N LEU A 689 8.37 -43.41 22.48
CA LEU A 689 8.42 -42.13 21.76
C LEU A 689 9.42 -41.20 22.44
N ILE A 690 10.37 -40.67 21.68
CA ILE A 690 11.45 -39.81 22.16
C ILE A 690 11.40 -38.51 21.38
N PHE A 691 11.40 -37.38 22.08
CA PHE A 691 11.45 -36.03 21.51
C PHE A 691 12.58 -35.23 22.16
N GLY A 692 13.54 -34.78 21.35
CA GLY A 692 14.80 -34.17 21.77
C GLY A 692 15.87 -35.19 22.19
N GLY A 693 17.15 -34.83 22.07
CA GLY A 693 18.30 -35.63 22.45
C GLY A 693 19.41 -34.84 23.16
N ASP A 694 20.49 -35.54 23.51
CA ASP A 694 21.54 -35.06 24.45
C ASP A 694 20.91 -34.61 25.78
N GLY A 695 20.15 -35.53 26.37
CA GLY A 695 19.12 -35.24 27.36
C GLY A 695 17.76 -35.14 26.69
N VAL A 696 16.89 -36.10 26.97
CA VAL A 696 15.61 -36.23 26.27
C VAL A 696 14.59 -35.28 26.88
N ALA A 697 14.03 -34.38 26.07
CA ALA A 697 13.06 -33.40 26.56
C ALA A 697 11.76 -34.09 26.97
N ILE A 698 11.26 -35.02 26.15
CA ILE A 698 10.06 -35.82 26.45
C ILE A 698 10.31 -37.25 25.97
N HIS A 699 10.21 -38.22 26.88
CA HIS A 699 10.24 -39.63 26.56
C HIS A 699 9.00 -40.32 27.12
N ILE A 700 8.20 -40.90 26.23
CA ILE A 700 7.00 -41.67 26.57
C ILE A 700 7.31 -43.14 26.35
N GLY A 701 7.18 -43.95 27.41
CA GLY A 701 7.48 -45.37 27.36
C GLY A 701 6.59 -46.13 26.38
N LYS A 702 7.04 -47.32 25.95
CA LYS A 702 6.34 -48.19 24.99
C LYS A 702 4.90 -48.56 25.37
N ASP A 703 4.60 -48.58 26.67
CA ASP A 703 3.28 -48.92 27.19
C ASP A 703 2.36 -47.69 27.31
N LEU A 704 2.84 -46.50 26.90
CA LEU A 704 2.13 -45.21 26.96
C LEU A 704 1.56 -44.86 28.36
N HIS A 705 2.13 -45.42 29.42
CA HIS A 705 1.73 -45.19 30.82
C HIS A 705 2.71 -44.33 31.61
N ARG A 706 3.96 -44.21 31.13
CA ARG A 706 5.01 -43.47 31.81
C ARG A 706 5.65 -42.48 30.87
N CYS A 707 5.94 -41.30 31.40
CA CYS A 707 6.71 -40.31 30.72
C CYS A 707 7.85 -39.82 31.63
N THR A 708 8.97 -39.43 31.02
CA THR A 708 10.16 -38.88 31.68
C THR A 708 10.57 -37.62 30.94
N SER A 709 11.14 -36.64 31.66
CA SER A 709 11.69 -35.43 31.06
C SER A 709 13.06 -35.12 31.68
N SER A 710 13.97 -34.58 30.89
CA SER A 710 15.31 -34.18 31.33
C SER A 710 15.70 -32.87 30.67
N ALA A 711 16.76 -32.22 31.19
CA ALA A 711 17.34 -31.07 30.52
C ALA A 711 17.78 -31.49 29.11
N SER A 712 17.36 -30.76 28.08
CA SER A 712 17.57 -31.18 26.69
C SER A 712 18.41 -30.18 25.93
N ARG A 713 19.53 -30.63 25.39
CA ARG A 713 20.37 -29.78 24.55
C ARG A 713 19.68 -29.42 23.24
N SER A 714 18.79 -30.27 22.71
CA SER A 714 18.06 -30.00 21.47
C SER A 714 17.21 -28.73 21.55
N PHE A 715 16.61 -28.45 22.72
CA PHE A 715 15.73 -27.28 22.92
C PHE A 715 16.28 -26.25 23.91
N ASP A 716 17.48 -26.48 24.45
CA ASP A 716 18.05 -25.72 25.57
C ASP A 716 17.08 -25.61 26.77
N SER A 717 16.25 -26.65 26.96
CA SER A 717 15.18 -26.65 27.94
C SER A 717 15.66 -27.27 29.26
N PRO A 718 15.16 -26.80 30.42
CA PRO A 718 15.24 -27.58 31.65
C PRO A 718 14.37 -28.84 31.55
N PRO A 719 14.41 -29.75 32.54
CA PRO A 719 13.38 -30.77 32.68
C PRO A 719 11.99 -30.11 32.68
N LEU A 720 11.11 -30.60 31.82
CA LEU A 720 9.81 -29.98 31.58
C LEU A 720 8.81 -30.25 32.71
N LEU A 721 9.10 -31.21 33.59
CA LEU A 721 8.30 -31.55 34.76
C LEU A 721 9.19 -31.61 36.00
N GLU A 722 8.61 -31.26 37.15
CA GLU A 722 9.28 -31.30 38.45
C GLU A 722 9.36 -32.74 38.97
N ALA A 723 10.47 -33.11 39.60
CA ALA A 723 10.62 -34.42 40.25
C ALA A 723 9.61 -34.54 41.40
N GLY A 724 8.83 -35.62 41.41
CA GLY A 724 7.96 -35.95 42.55
C GLY A 724 8.81 -36.10 43.81
N HIS A 725 8.45 -35.36 44.86
CA HIS A 725 9.02 -35.55 46.20
C HIS A 725 8.58 -36.92 46.75
N ASP A 726 9.36 -37.96 46.49
CA ASP A 726 9.41 -39.11 47.38
C ASP A 726 10.86 -39.47 47.71
N ARG A 727 11.09 -39.62 49.01
CA ARG A 727 12.39 -39.77 49.67
C ARG A 727 13.03 -41.13 49.35
N GLU A 728 14.37 -41.11 49.36
CA GLU A 728 15.26 -42.26 49.54
C GLU A 728 15.37 -43.28 48.39
N SER A 729 16.01 -42.88 47.27
CA SER A 729 17.02 -43.66 46.52
C SER A 729 17.40 -42.94 45.20
N PRO A 730 18.68 -42.72 44.87
CA PRO A 730 19.05 -42.18 43.57
C PRO A 730 19.13 -43.32 42.55
N ARG A 731 18.05 -43.57 41.78
CA ARG A 731 18.10 -44.45 40.61
C ARG A 731 17.23 -43.92 39.46
N VAL A 732 17.91 -43.57 38.37
CA VAL A 732 17.45 -43.53 36.97
C VAL A 732 16.13 -42.78 36.73
N GLY A 733 16.27 -41.48 36.41
CA GLY A 733 15.32 -40.67 35.63
C GLY A 733 13.89 -40.63 36.18
N ASP A 734 13.54 -39.55 36.87
CA ASP A 734 12.23 -39.29 37.46
C ASP A 734 11.09 -39.56 36.46
N SER A 735 10.47 -40.74 36.57
CA SER A 735 9.37 -41.18 35.72
C SER A 735 8.04 -40.90 36.41
N PHE A 736 7.10 -40.29 35.70
CA PHE A 736 5.76 -39.97 36.21
C PHE A 736 4.68 -40.69 35.40
N GLU A 737 3.54 -40.89 36.03
CA GLU A 737 2.38 -41.55 35.44
C GLU A 737 1.70 -40.62 34.43
N LEU A 738 1.48 -41.16 33.23
CA LEU A 738 0.82 -40.47 32.13
C LEU A 738 -0.70 -40.66 32.30
N LEU A 739 -1.39 -39.56 32.59
CA LEU A 739 -2.84 -39.54 32.69
C LEU A 739 -3.47 -39.57 31.30
N ARG A 740 -2.93 -38.75 30.38
CA ARG A 740 -3.39 -38.67 28.98
C ARG A 740 -2.25 -38.34 28.02
N PHE A 741 -2.44 -38.74 26.77
CA PHE A 741 -1.58 -38.40 25.64
C PHE A 741 -2.46 -38.11 24.43
N GLU A 742 -2.23 -37.01 23.76
CA GLU A 742 -3.04 -36.59 22.61
C GLU A 742 -2.10 -36.17 21.47
N VAL A 743 -2.38 -36.65 20.26
CA VAL A 743 -1.61 -36.32 19.06
C VAL A 743 -2.52 -35.65 18.04
N PHE A 744 -2.16 -34.44 17.63
CA PHE A 744 -2.85 -33.68 16.59
C PHE A 744 -2.00 -33.62 15.33
N ALA A 745 -2.58 -33.98 14.19
CA ALA A 745 -2.00 -33.76 12.87
C ALA A 745 -2.49 -32.42 12.31
N LEU A 746 -1.58 -31.64 11.72
CA LEU A 746 -1.89 -30.40 11.01
C LEU A 746 -2.02 -30.71 9.52
N GLN A 747 -3.25 -30.81 9.01
CA GLN A 747 -3.55 -31.19 7.63
C GLN A 747 -4.81 -30.50 7.07
#